data_AF-A0A954QWJ7-F1
#
_entry.id   AF-A0A954QWJ7-F1
#
_cell.length_a   1.000
_cell.length_b   1.000
_cell.length_c   1.000
_cell.angle_alpha   90.00
_cell.angle_beta   90.00
_cell.angle_gamma   90.00
#
_symmetry.space_group_name_H-M   'P 1'
#
loop_
_entity.id
_entity.type
_entity.pdbx_description
1 polymer ?
#
loop_
_entity_poly.entity_id
_entity_poly.type
_entity_poly.pdbx_seq_one_letter_code
_entity_poly.pdbx_strand_id
1 'polypeptide(L)'
;KLIQAFILEVENAGDAGLPVRDLTRLNAMNDSLNVAVSEARDVRNGRNADDENEAITSYNERKLAAERARVQLDEARQQIEQAGKKVDEAAEAKVAELEEALDAAEEELQLAEKEVMDAEASVIRQRKLLLSEMDNIVAFAKYEESDRLKTRKFESANLDKAKADLDIAIRDNKDADTMASRQAIVDELKARIDQMTLDYQAASDHRNRLQQIASQARADEDDLSKQLADNGAELDRLRRAIADRETAFFDFYGPIPLPGKRWLEMPILDAFNSPRKVQNLWSDGLEQNYNFKNVRRFDRCTTCHQAMEKTLPGTADKPAYRDESLVTFVIDPESADEDGKASNVGEILGLAIDNFLGVGLEDRGLLDHDDVTISFIVPDSLAAKARQKPEVSGDTSLTATQLRESLFNPNINAFSAVTASSEVGVPGLLVGDVIERIDGDPIRGRDRAIFRLQELERQGKPFEITVRRGLPEPFVSHPRLDLYVGSLSPHKVADFACTICHEGQGSATDFKWASHTPNDERQKKEWAEKYGWFDNHHWIYPMSPQRFIESTCLKCHHDVVELEPSERFPEPPAPTLTHGYNVIRKYGCYGCHEVNGYDGPDKRIGPDMRLEPQFYAAALEIANNPQSGFDNLSEEGQSLVRDLIENPENQIARHKLYQIVLEDKLADEPKLSADIHKRIAPLLKDVEVPGSLAKPGPSLRFVTDKLDDAFLYDWIREPKHFRPSTRMPQFFGLWNHLEGESKAKAQEYEPIEILGLVSYLKDRSQPFEQIQPASGISESTPEEMVDRGKILFQERGCLACHTHKDFPDATAQREAREIVQGPDLSGVADKFDPQRNPEGPAWLYTWIKRPTDYHSRTVMPDLILEPIQHRDAAGEVTMTTDPVADIVAYLMANSSVGWTPQDPVLELTAKQREALNALTLEHLTDAFYVKTAEDYLKKGIPSSRSAGLKAAELDLLVDDTDYDSGAELSDERKLIYVGKKTIAKYGCYGCHDIPGFEDAKPIGTGLADWGRKDPAKLAFEHVTHYLHHMDENHGDGHASDSHGHETDGDGHARADDDVHGPLVSHDAGDDVPLLEKEPATPPFFEHQLMAGNRIGFLYQKLREPRSYDYEKTENKRYNERLRMPQFPFDDAEREAVMTFVLGLVAEPPSPKYVYSPSERE
;
A
#
# COMPACT_ATOMS: atom_id res chain seq x y z
N LYS A 1 11.45 2.65 -52.60
CA LYS A 1 10.37 3.44 -51.94
C LYS A 1 10.77 3.90 -50.54
N LEU A 2 10.93 3.01 -49.55
CA LEU A 2 11.37 3.41 -48.19
C LEU A 2 12.74 4.12 -48.18
N ILE A 3 13.70 3.64 -48.98
CA ILE A 3 15.00 4.29 -49.17
C ILE A 3 14.85 5.72 -49.75
N GLN A 4 13.90 5.94 -50.67
CA GLN A 4 13.64 7.28 -51.23
C GLN A 4 12.98 8.21 -50.21
N ALA A 5 12.10 7.68 -49.35
CA ALA A 5 11.54 8.44 -48.23
C ALA A 5 12.61 8.84 -47.21
N PHE A 6 13.60 7.95 -46.96
CA PHE A 6 14.75 8.25 -46.11
C PHE A 6 15.61 9.37 -46.70
N ILE A 7 15.92 9.31 -48.01
CA ILE A 7 16.67 10.37 -48.70
C ILE A 7 15.96 11.72 -48.58
N LEU A 8 14.64 11.76 -48.76
CA LEU A 8 13.85 13.00 -48.68
C LEU A 8 13.80 13.60 -47.25
N GLU A 9 13.74 12.76 -46.21
CA GLU A 9 13.80 13.22 -44.81
C GLU A 9 15.17 13.81 -44.47
N VAL A 10 16.25 13.27 -45.05
CA VAL A 10 17.61 13.82 -44.92
C VAL A 10 17.74 15.15 -45.68
N GLU A 11 17.09 15.31 -46.85
CA GLU A 11 17.08 16.55 -47.63
C GLU A 11 16.32 17.70 -46.94
N ASN A 12 15.17 17.40 -46.32
CA ASN A 12 14.34 18.39 -45.63
C ASN A 12 15.01 19.01 -44.40
N ALA A 13 16.05 18.37 -43.86
CA ALA A 13 16.84 18.85 -42.73
C ALA A 13 18.02 19.76 -43.13
N GLY A 14 18.07 20.25 -44.38
CA GLY A 14 19.20 20.96 -45.00
C GLY A 14 19.81 22.19 -44.28
N ASP A 15 19.27 22.62 -43.13
CA ASP A 15 19.85 23.65 -42.24
C ASP A 15 20.47 23.08 -40.94
N ALA A 16 20.42 21.76 -40.70
CA ALA A 16 20.83 21.12 -39.43
C ALA A 16 22.25 20.52 -39.42
N GLY A 17 23.10 20.83 -40.41
CA GLY A 17 24.54 20.52 -40.35
C GLY A 17 24.97 19.13 -40.85
N LEU A 18 24.13 18.40 -41.59
CA LEU A 18 24.55 17.19 -42.29
C LEU A 18 25.54 17.55 -43.43
N PRO A 19 26.70 16.89 -43.56
CA PRO A 19 27.61 17.14 -44.66
C PRO A 19 26.92 16.77 -45.99
N VAL A 20 26.83 17.71 -46.92
CA VAL A 20 26.34 17.53 -48.31
C VAL A 20 26.94 16.30 -49.03
N ARG A 21 28.09 15.82 -48.56
CA ARG A 21 28.82 14.65 -49.05
C ARG A 21 28.09 13.30 -48.84
N ASP A 22 27.26 13.18 -47.81
CA ASP A 22 26.62 11.91 -47.44
C ASP A 22 25.37 11.63 -48.29
N LEU A 23 24.68 12.68 -48.74
CA LEU A 23 23.50 12.58 -49.61
C LEU A 23 23.84 12.12 -51.04
N THR A 24 24.93 12.64 -51.61
CA THR A 24 25.42 12.22 -52.93
C THR A 24 25.84 10.75 -52.94
N ARG A 25 26.44 10.30 -51.83
CA ARG A 25 26.86 8.91 -51.65
C ARG A 25 25.67 7.96 -51.51
N LEU A 26 24.66 8.35 -50.73
CA LEU A 26 23.44 7.57 -50.53
C LEU A 26 22.66 7.36 -51.85
N ASN A 27 22.55 8.41 -52.67
CA ASN A 27 21.94 8.33 -53.99
C ASN A 27 22.70 7.38 -54.95
N ALA A 28 24.03 7.48 -55.01
CA ALA A 28 24.84 6.59 -55.85
C ALA A 28 24.75 5.10 -55.44
N MET A 29 24.63 4.83 -54.14
CA MET A 29 24.46 3.47 -53.61
C MET A 29 23.07 2.91 -53.91
N ASN A 30 22.03 3.75 -53.86
CA ASN A 30 20.68 3.37 -54.26
C ASN A 30 20.60 3.04 -55.76
N ASP A 31 21.27 3.80 -56.62
CA ASP A 31 21.35 3.52 -58.06
C ASP A 31 22.08 2.19 -58.33
N SER A 32 23.18 1.94 -57.62
CA SER A 32 23.95 0.68 -57.74
C SER A 32 23.13 -0.55 -57.30
N LEU A 33 22.31 -0.41 -56.24
CA LEU A 33 21.38 -1.47 -55.81
C LEU A 33 20.32 -1.76 -56.88
N ASN A 34 19.75 -0.73 -57.51
CA ASN A 34 18.74 -0.90 -58.56
C ASN A 34 19.29 -1.65 -59.77
N VAL A 35 20.55 -1.39 -60.16
CA VAL A 35 21.23 -2.12 -61.24
C VAL A 35 21.40 -3.59 -60.86
N ALA A 36 21.95 -3.89 -59.68
CA ALA A 36 22.16 -5.26 -59.22
C ALA A 36 20.85 -6.06 -59.11
N VAL A 37 19.75 -5.42 -58.68
CA VAL A 37 18.42 -6.06 -58.61
C VAL A 37 17.89 -6.39 -60.01
N SER A 38 18.14 -5.54 -61.01
CA SER A 38 17.77 -5.81 -62.40
C SER A 38 18.52 -7.03 -62.93
N GLU A 39 19.85 -7.08 -62.73
CA GLU A 39 20.70 -8.17 -63.20
C GLU A 39 20.32 -9.52 -62.55
N ALA A 40 20.13 -9.55 -61.23
CA ALA A 40 19.69 -10.77 -60.53
C ALA A 40 18.31 -11.25 -60.98
N ARG A 41 17.42 -10.31 -61.32
CA ARG A 41 16.10 -10.62 -61.87
C ARG A 41 16.19 -11.22 -63.27
N ASP A 42 17.09 -10.75 -64.11
CA ASP A 42 17.29 -11.27 -65.46
C ASP A 42 17.87 -12.69 -65.44
N VAL A 43 18.84 -12.96 -64.54
CA VAL A 43 19.40 -14.30 -64.29
C VAL A 43 18.32 -15.28 -63.80
N ARG A 44 17.50 -14.87 -62.82
CA ARG A 44 16.41 -15.71 -62.29
C ARG A 44 15.34 -16.05 -63.35
N ASN A 45 15.12 -15.15 -64.30
CA ASN A 45 14.17 -15.32 -65.40
C ASN A 45 14.77 -16.02 -66.63
N GLY A 46 16.02 -16.49 -66.58
CA GLY A 46 16.65 -17.22 -67.67
C GLY A 46 16.97 -16.37 -68.91
N ARG A 47 17.18 -15.05 -68.74
CA ARG A 47 17.57 -14.16 -69.84
C ARG A 47 19.08 -13.93 -69.80
N ASN A 48 19.76 -14.27 -70.89
CA ASN A 48 21.16 -13.90 -71.07
C ASN A 48 21.23 -12.43 -71.49
N ALA A 49 22.07 -11.61 -70.84
CA ALA A 49 22.20 -10.19 -71.16
C ALA A 49 22.87 -9.96 -72.54
N ASP A 50 23.56 -10.97 -73.08
CA ASP A 50 24.44 -10.83 -74.25
C ASP A 50 23.97 -11.58 -75.52
N ASP A 51 22.84 -12.32 -75.51
CA ASP A 51 22.38 -13.05 -76.70
C ASP A 51 20.84 -13.07 -76.82
N GLU A 52 20.27 -12.32 -77.76
CA GLU A 52 18.81 -12.15 -77.96
C GLU A 52 18.09 -13.40 -78.50
N ASN A 53 18.77 -14.53 -78.71
CA ASN A 53 18.22 -15.67 -79.49
C ASN A 53 18.28 -17.06 -78.83
N GLU A 54 18.65 -17.19 -77.55
CA GLU A 54 18.57 -18.47 -76.82
C GLU A 54 17.75 -18.32 -75.54
N ALA A 55 16.59 -18.99 -75.49
CA ALA A 55 15.80 -19.11 -74.26
C ALA A 55 16.45 -20.15 -73.36
N ILE A 56 17.13 -19.70 -72.30
CA ILE A 56 17.63 -20.58 -71.23
C ILE A 56 16.45 -20.91 -70.29
N THR A 57 16.24 -22.19 -69.99
CA THR A 57 15.21 -22.69 -69.07
C THR A 57 15.36 -22.02 -67.69
N SER A 58 14.31 -21.39 -67.17
CA SER A 58 14.36 -20.61 -65.92
C SER A 58 14.69 -21.50 -64.72
N TYR A 59 15.34 -20.95 -63.69
CA TYR A 59 15.54 -21.62 -62.38
C TYR A 59 14.24 -22.27 -61.87
N ASN A 60 13.10 -21.59 -62.03
CA ASN A 60 11.80 -22.12 -61.61
C ASN A 60 11.37 -23.34 -62.42
N GLU A 61 11.73 -23.42 -63.70
CA GLU A 61 11.42 -24.56 -64.56
C GLU A 61 12.33 -25.76 -64.23
N ARG A 62 13.61 -25.53 -63.92
CA ARG A 62 14.53 -26.57 -63.44
C ARG A 62 14.13 -27.11 -62.07
N LYS A 63 13.74 -26.23 -61.15
CA LYS A 63 13.19 -26.61 -59.83
C LYS A 63 11.93 -27.46 -59.99
N LEU A 64 11.02 -27.03 -60.84
CA LEU A 64 9.78 -27.76 -61.11
C LEU A 64 10.05 -29.11 -61.80
N ALA A 65 11.08 -29.21 -62.64
CA ALA A 65 11.51 -30.47 -63.24
C ALA A 65 12.05 -31.46 -62.19
N ALA A 66 12.90 -31.00 -61.27
CA ALA A 66 13.41 -31.83 -60.17
C ALA A 66 12.30 -32.28 -59.21
N GLU A 67 11.37 -31.37 -58.84
CA GLU A 67 10.21 -31.71 -58.02
C GLU A 67 9.29 -32.72 -58.72
N ARG A 68 9.04 -32.55 -60.03
CA ARG A 68 8.25 -33.53 -60.82
C ARG A 68 8.94 -34.88 -60.89
N ALA A 69 10.26 -34.93 -61.08
CA ALA A 69 11.03 -36.17 -61.08
C ALA A 69 10.97 -36.87 -59.71
N ARG A 70 11.06 -36.11 -58.60
CA ARG A 70 10.88 -36.62 -57.23
C ARG A 70 9.51 -37.24 -57.03
N VAL A 71 8.46 -36.53 -57.42
CA VAL A 71 7.08 -37.02 -57.28
C VAL A 71 6.86 -38.26 -58.13
N GLN A 72 7.36 -38.29 -59.37
CA GLN A 72 7.25 -39.47 -60.24
C GLN A 72 8.00 -40.68 -59.68
N LEU A 73 9.17 -40.46 -59.07
CA LEU A 73 9.94 -41.51 -58.40
C LEU A 73 9.22 -42.04 -57.16
N ASP A 74 8.69 -41.16 -56.31
CA ASP A 74 7.94 -41.53 -55.11
C ASP A 74 6.65 -42.29 -55.47
N GLU A 75 5.91 -41.84 -56.50
CA GLU A 75 4.74 -42.54 -57.03
C GLU A 75 5.11 -43.93 -57.57
N ALA A 76 6.22 -44.06 -58.30
CA ALA A 76 6.70 -45.35 -58.82
C ALA A 76 7.11 -46.30 -57.68
N ARG A 77 7.81 -45.80 -56.65
CA ARG A 77 8.18 -46.56 -55.44
C ARG A 77 6.94 -47.03 -54.68
N GLN A 78 5.93 -46.16 -54.56
CA GLN A 78 4.67 -46.48 -53.88
C GLN A 78 3.84 -47.51 -54.67
N GLN A 79 3.86 -47.47 -56.01
CA GLN A 79 3.24 -48.48 -56.87
C GLN A 79 3.92 -49.86 -56.73
N ILE A 80 5.25 -49.90 -56.61
CA ILE A 80 6.00 -51.14 -56.32
C ILE A 80 5.63 -51.69 -54.93
N GLU A 81 5.56 -50.83 -53.92
CA GLU A 81 5.17 -51.23 -52.56
C GLU A 81 3.75 -51.83 -52.53
N GLN A 82 2.81 -51.29 -53.32
CA GLN A 82 1.44 -51.79 -53.44
C GLN A 82 1.32 -53.10 -54.24
N ALA A 83 2.23 -53.38 -55.19
CA ALA A 83 2.20 -54.60 -56.01
C ALA A 83 2.66 -55.88 -55.25
N GLY A 84 3.35 -55.73 -54.13
CA GLY A 84 3.86 -56.84 -53.31
C GLY A 84 4.88 -57.74 -54.04
N LYS A 85 5.13 -58.97 -53.55
CA LYS A 85 6.23 -59.89 -53.96
C LYS A 85 6.25 -60.38 -55.43
N LYS A 86 5.46 -59.80 -56.34
CA LYS A 86 5.59 -59.98 -57.79
C LYS A 86 5.92 -58.64 -58.43
N VAL A 87 7.11 -58.15 -58.14
CA VAL A 87 7.68 -57.02 -58.88
C VAL A 87 8.22 -57.57 -60.19
N ASP A 88 7.76 -57.01 -61.30
CA ASP A 88 8.27 -57.33 -62.64
C ASP A 88 9.61 -56.60 -62.84
N GLU A 89 10.62 -57.22 -63.48
CA GLU A 89 11.94 -56.60 -63.71
C GLU A 89 11.81 -55.24 -64.42
N ALA A 90 10.73 -55.05 -65.20
CA ALA A 90 10.39 -53.80 -65.85
C ALA A 90 10.07 -52.63 -64.88
N ALA A 91 9.52 -52.91 -63.69
CA ALA A 91 9.16 -51.90 -62.70
C ALA A 91 10.38 -51.40 -61.92
N GLU A 92 11.28 -52.31 -61.52
CA GLU A 92 12.56 -51.94 -60.90
C GLU A 92 13.44 -51.16 -61.86
N ALA A 93 13.48 -51.55 -63.14
CA ALA A 93 14.16 -50.79 -64.18
C ALA A 93 13.59 -49.37 -64.34
N LYS A 94 12.27 -49.19 -64.16
CA LYS A 94 11.64 -47.86 -64.26
C LYS A 94 11.98 -46.96 -63.07
N VAL A 95 12.09 -47.51 -61.86
CA VAL A 95 12.55 -46.74 -60.68
C VAL A 95 14.01 -46.32 -60.84
N ALA A 96 14.89 -47.22 -61.29
CA ALA A 96 16.29 -46.86 -61.57
C ALA A 96 16.41 -45.76 -62.64
N GLU A 97 15.60 -45.81 -63.71
CA GLU A 97 15.54 -44.76 -64.74
C GLU A 97 15.07 -43.41 -64.15
N LEU A 98 14.08 -43.43 -63.24
CA LEU A 98 13.58 -42.21 -62.58
C LEU A 98 14.54 -41.67 -61.52
N GLU A 99 15.30 -42.52 -60.82
CA GLU A 99 16.39 -42.11 -59.92
C GLU A 99 17.49 -41.40 -60.70
N GLU A 100 17.92 -41.95 -61.83
CA GLU A 100 18.92 -41.32 -62.69
C GLU A 100 18.41 -39.99 -63.28
N ALA A 101 17.14 -39.93 -63.67
CA ALA A 101 16.51 -38.70 -64.14
C ALA A 101 16.37 -37.64 -63.03
N LEU A 102 16.13 -38.05 -61.78
CA LEU A 102 16.10 -37.15 -60.64
C LEU A 102 17.49 -36.61 -60.30
N ASP A 103 18.49 -37.48 -60.22
CA ASP A 103 19.88 -37.08 -59.94
C ASP A 103 20.37 -36.06 -60.99
N ALA A 104 20.08 -36.29 -62.27
CA ALA A 104 20.39 -35.35 -63.34
C ALA A 104 19.65 -34.01 -63.20
N ALA A 105 18.36 -34.03 -62.84
CA ALA A 105 17.57 -32.82 -62.61
C ALA A 105 18.01 -32.06 -61.35
N GLU A 106 18.44 -32.76 -60.30
CA GLU A 106 18.98 -32.17 -59.07
C GLU A 106 20.36 -31.54 -59.31
N GLU A 107 21.21 -32.16 -60.15
CA GLU A 107 22.51 -31.58 -60.53
C GLU A 107 22.34 -30.29 -61.35
N GLU A 108 21.42 -30.28 -62.33
CA GLU A 108 21.05 -29.07 -63.08
C GLU A 108 20.43 -27.98 -62.19
N LEU A 109 19.62 -28.37 -61.20
CA LEU A 109 19.04 -27.46 -60.22
C LEU A 109 20.12 -26.87 -59.30
N GLN A 110 21.06 -27.67 -58.79
CA GLN A 110 22.16 -27.19 -57.96
C GLN A 110 23.06 -26.20 -58.71
N LEU A 111 23.30 -26.44 -60.00
CA LEU A 111 24.07 -25.51 -60.84
C LEU A 111 23.32 -24.18 -61.02
N ALA A 112 22.01 -24.25 -61.31
CA ALA A 112 21.15 -23.08 -61.45
C ALA A 112 20.99 -22.31 -60.12
N GLU A 113 20.88 -23.03 -59.00
CA GLU A 113 20.81 -22.47 -57.66
C GLU A 113 22.08 -21.71 -57.31
N LYS A 114 23.25 -22.26 -57.66
CA LYS A 114 24.53 -21.58 -57.50
C LYS A 114 24.63 -20.30 -58.33
N GLU A 115 24.18 -20.31 -59.59
CA GLU A 115 24.14 -19.11 -60.45
C GLU A 115 23.22 -18.02 -59.89
N VAL A 116 22.03 -18.41 -59.40
CA VAL A 116 21.09 -17.48 -58.74
C VAL A 116 21.68 -16.95 -57.43
N MET A 117 22.29 -17.80 -56.60
CA MET A 117 22.95 -17.37 -55.36
C MET A 117 24.11 -16.41 -55.62
N ASP A 118 24.93 -16.66 -56.65
CA ASP A 118 26.05 -15.80 -57.02
C ASP A 118 25.56 -14.44 -57.55
N ALA A 119 24.44 -14.41 -58.31
CA ALA A 119 23.80 -13.18 -58.76
C ALA A 119 23.14 -12.39 -57.60
N GLU A 120 22.45 -13.08 -56.70
CA GLU A 120 21.83 -12.50 -55.50
C GLU A 120 22.87 -12.01 -54.48
N ALA A 121 24.08 -12.59 -54.46
CA ALA A 121 25.17 -12.14 -53.60
C ALA A 121 25.61 -10.70 -53.86
N SER A 122 25.50 -10.21 -55.10
CA SER A 122 25.75 -8.80 -55.45
C SER A 122 24.67 -7.88 -54.85
N VAL A 123 23.40 -8.26 -54.97
CA VAL A 123 22.24 -7.54 -54.41
C VAL A 123 22.34 -7.46 -52.89
N ILE A 124 22.63 -8.59 -52.22
CA ILE A 124 22.80 -8.66 -50.77
C ILE A 124 23.94 -7.73 -50.32
N ARG A 125 25.06 -7.73 -51.04
CA ARG A 125 26.22 -6.88 -50.72
C ARG A 125 25.88 -5.39 -50.86
N GLN A 126 25.23 -4.98 -51.95
CA GLN A 126 24.84 -3.58 -52.17
C GLN A 126 23.78 -3.13 -51.16
N ARG A 127 22.77 -3.97 -50.86
CA ARG A 127 21.75 -3.69 -49.85
C ARG A 127 22.37 -3.52 -48.46
N LYS A 128 23.32 -4.39 -48.09
CA LYS A 128 24.04 -4.31 -46.80
C LYS A 128 24.86 -3.02 -46.67
N LEU A 129 25.55 -2.62 -47.74
CA LEU A 129 26.30 -1.37 -47.75
C LEU A 129 25.38 -0.15 -47.59
N LEU A 130 24.25 -0.12 -48.30
CA LEU A 130 23.28 0.97 -48.23
C LEU A 130 22.64 1.06 -46.83
N LEU A 131 22.21 -0.06 -46.26
CA LEU A 131 21.65 -0.10 -44.91
C LEU A 131 22.69 0.35 -43.87
N SER A 132 23.95 -0.06 -44.02
CA SER A 132 25.03 0.39 -43.14
C SER A 132 25.26 1.90 -43.22
N GLU A 133 25.07 2.54 -44.38
CA GLU A 133 25.19 3.99 -44.50
C GLU A 133 24.00 4.71 -43.87
N MET A 134 22.78 4.18 -44.01
CA MET A 134 21.60 4.67 -43.30
C MET A 134 21.80 4.61 -41.77
N ASP A 135 22.44 3.55 -41.24
CA ASP A 135 22.80 3.45 -39.82
C ASP A 135 23.77 4.54 -39.39
N ASN A 136 24.79 4.82 -40.20
CA ASN A 136 25.77 5.86 -39.88
C ASN A 136 25.09 7.23 -39.75
N ILE A 137 24.12 7.52 -40.63
CA ILE A 137 23.33 8.76 -40.58
C ILE A 137 22.44 8.82 -39.34
N VAL A 138 21.74 7.72 -39.02
CA VAL A 138 20.92 7.64 -37.80
C VAL A 138 21.79 7.75 -36.54
N ALA A 139 22.97 7.13 -36.53
CA ALA A 139 23.93 7.20 -35.43
C ALA A 139 24.47 8.64 -35.23
N PHE A 140 24.71 9.37 -36.32
CA PHE A 140 25.08 10.78 -36.25
C PHE A 140 23.94 11.65 -35.68
N ALA A 141 22.71 11.46 -36.13
CA ALA A 141 21.54 12.16 -35.58
C ALA A 141 21.34 11.85 -34.07
N LYS A 142 21.60 10.60 -33.67
CA LYS A 142 21.58 10.17 -32.27
C LYS A 142 22.72 10.78 -31.44
N TYR A 143 23.91 10.97 -32.02
CA TYR A 143 25.01 11.66 -31.36
C TYR A 143 24.66 13.13 -31.08
N GLU A 144 24.12 13.83 -32.07
CA GLU A 144 23.63 15.21 -31.97
C GLU A 144 22.51 15.38 -30.93
N GLU A 145 21.57 14.44 -30.89
CA GLU A 145 20.55 14.37 -29.84
C GLU A 145 21.19 14.15 -28.45
N SER A 146 22.13 13.20 -28.35
CA SER A 146 22.78 12.85 -27.09
C SER A 146 23.62 13.99 -26.53
N ASP A 147 24.25 14.79 -27.39
CA ASP A 147 25.05 15.96 -26.99
C ASP A 147 24.16 17.09 -26.47
N ARG A 148 23.03 17.38 -27.14
CA ARG A 148 22.01 18.32 -26.66
C ARG A 148 21.41 17.87 -25.33
N LEU A 149 21.08 16.58 -25.20
CA LEU A 149 20.58 16.00 -23.96
C LEU A 149 21.61 16.08 -22.83
N LYS A 150 22.88 15.80 -23.12
CA LYS A 150 23.98 15.90 -22.16
C LYS A 150 24.12 17.33 -21.65
N THR A 151 24.15 18.31 -22.55
CA THR A 151 24.24 19.73 -22.20
C THR A 151 23.07 20.16 -21.32
N ARG A 152 21.83 19.80 -21.72
CA ARG A 152 20.64 20.05 -20.91
C ARG A 152 20.70 19.40 -19.52
N LYS A 153 21.21 18.16 -19.42
CA LYS A 153 21.35 17.45 -18.13
C LYS A 153 22.32 18.16 -17.19
N PHE A 154 23.44 18.68 -17.69
CA PHE A 154 24.37 19.46 -16.87
C PHE A 154 23.72 20.75 -16.37
N GLU A 155 22.95 21.45 -17.21
CA GLU A 155 22.23 22.65 -16.76
C GLU A 155 21.08 22.34 -15.81
N SER A 156 20.38 21.22 -15.99
CA SER A 156 19.38 20.75 -15.03
C SER A 156 19.99 20.49 -13.66
N ALA A 157 21.19 19.91 -13.59
CA ALA A 157 21.89 19.72 -12.33
C ALA A 157 22.29 21.06 -11.67
N ASN A 158 22.61 22.08 -12.48
CA ASN A 158 22.84 23.44 -11.96
C ASN A 158 21.56 24.05 -11.38
N LEU A 159 20.40 23.84 -12.03
CA LEU A 159 19.10 24.27 -11.51
C LEU A 159 18.75 23.56 -10.19
N ASP A 160 18.95 22.24 -10.12
CA ASP A 160 18.68 21.46 -8.91
C ASP A 160 19.56 21.92 -7.75
N LYS A 161 20.84 22.18 -8.03
CA LYS A 161 21.74 22.79 -7.05
C LYS A 161 21.24 24.17 -6.61
N ALA A 162 20.86 25.05 -7.54
CA ALA A 162 20.38 26.40 -7.19
C ALA A 162 19.12 26.36 -6.32
N LYS A 163 18.21 25.41 -6.58
CA LYS A 163 17.03 25.14 -5.74
C LYS A 163 17.43 24.62 -4.36
N ALA A 164 18.36 23.65 -4.29
CA ALA A 164 18.85 23.14 -3.02
C ALA A 164 19.57 24.23 -2.20
N ASP A 165 20.34 25.09 -2.86
CA ASP A 165 20.99 26.23 -2.21
C ASP A 165 19.92 27.21 -1.68
N LEU A 166 18.83 27.47 -2.42
CA LEU A 166 17.70 28.26 -1.92
C LEU A 166 17.04 27.59 -0.69
N ASP A 167 16.73 26.30 -0.77
CA ASP A 167 16.17 25.53 0.33
C ASP A 167 17.06 25.55 1.58
N ILE A 168 18.38 25.45 1.42
CA ILE A 168 19.34 25.57 2.53
C ILE A 168 19.30 26.98 3.12
N ALA A 169 19.15 28.02 2.28
CA ALA A 169 19.02 29.40 2.78
C ALA A 169 17.76 29.60 3.63
N ILE A 170 16.65 28.99 3.21
CA ILE A 170 15.37 29.02 3.94
C ILE A 170 15.53 28.26 5.27
N ARG A 171 16.02 27.01 5.22
CA ARG A 171 16.26 26.19 6.42
C ARG A 171 17.18 26.89 7.44
N ASP A 172 18.22 27.55 6.96
CA ASP A 172 19.19 28.26 7.81
C ASP A 172 18.75 29.70 8.16
N ASN A 173 17.51 30.10 7.85
CA ASN A 173 16.89 31.40 8.11
C ASN A 173 17.76 32.61 7.69
N LYS A 174 18.23 32.62 6.44
CA LYS A 174 19.03 33.71 5.86
C LYS A 174 18.18 34.96 5.56
N ASP A 175 18.83 36.12 5.40
CA ASP A 175 18.16 37.38 5.10
C ASP A 175 17.41 37.38 3.76
N ALA A 176 16.37 38.22 3.67
CA ALA A 176 15.48 38.31 2.51
C ALA A 176 16.22 38.68 1.20
N ASP A 177 17.27 39.50 1.27
CA ASP A 177 18.06 39.90 0.11
C ASP A 177 18.85 38.70 -0.46
N THR A 178 19.37 37.85 0.42
CA THR A 178 20.05 36.61 0.06
C THR A 178 19.09 35.60 -0.58
N MET A 179 17.86 35.47 -0.05
CA MET A 179 16.84 34.59 -0.63
C MET A 179 16.39 35.08 -2.01
N ALA A 180 16.11 36.38 -2.17
CA ALA A 180 15.73 36.97 -3.45
C ALA A 180 16.82 36.80 -4.52
N SER A 181 18.09 36.96 -4.12
CA SER A 181 19.23 36.74 -5.02
C SER A 181 19.35 35.29 -5.48
N ARG A 182 19.06 34.31 -4.61
CA ARG A 182 19.05 32.88 -4.95
C ARG A 182 17.88 32.51 -5.86
N GLN A 183 16.69 33.10 -5.63
CA GLN A 183 15.52 32.91 -6.48
C GLN A 183 15.76 33.40 -7.92
N ALA A 184 16.40 34.56 -8.09
CA ALA A 184 16.70 35.10 -9.43
C ALA A 184 17.60 34.16 -10.26
N ILE A 185 18.54 33.45 -9.60
CA ILE A 185 19.41 32.45 -10.25
C ILE A 185 18.59 31.23 -10.70
N VAL A 186 17.63 30.79 -9.88
CA VAL A 186 16.70 29.70 -10.21
C VAL A 186 15.88 30.06 -11.46
N ASP A 187 15.34 31.28 -11.52
CA ASP A 187 14.51 31.74 -12.63
C ASP A 187 15.30 31.85 -13.96
N GLU A 188 16.53 32.36 -13.91
CA GLU A 188 17.41 32.44 -15.08
C GLU A 188 17.80 31.06 -15.63
N LEU A 189 18.12 30.11 -14.74
CA LEU A 189 18.45 28.74 -15.14
C LEU A 189 17.23 28.01 -15.72
N LYS A 190 16.05 28.24 -15.15
CA LYS A 190 14.79 27.69 -15.66
C LYS A 190 14.50 28.14 -17.09
N ALA A 191 14.59 29.44 -17.37
CA ALA A 191 14.37 29.98 -18.73
C ALA A 191 15.35 29.41 -19.78
N ARG A 192 16.61 29.18 -19.40
CA ARG A 192 17.60 28.53 -20.29
C ARG A 192 17.27 27.07 -20.57
N ILE A 193 16.85 26.32 -19.56
CA ILE A 193 16.45 24.91 -19.71
C ILE A 193 15.23 24.78 -20.61
N ASP A 194 14.27 25.71 -20.51
CA ASP A 194 13.09 25.74 -21.37
C ASP A 194 13.49 25.84 -22.86
N GLN A 195 14.43 26.72 -23.20
CA GLN A 195 14.94 26.84 -24.56
C GLN A 195 15.72 25.59 -25.02
N MET A 196 16.60 25.05 -24.17
CA MET A 196 17.35 23.82 -24.49
C MET A 196 16.43 22.60 -24.68
N THR A 197 15.27 22.60 -24.03
CA THR A 197 14.26 21.55 -24.18
C THR A 197 13.64 21.57 -25.58
N LEU A 198 13.34 22.76 -26.12
CA LEU A 198 12.85 22.92 -27.50
C LEU A 198 13.89 22.42 -28.52
N ASP A 199 15.17 22.74 -28.31
CA ASP A 199 16.24 22.33 -29.21
C ASP A 199 16.48 20.80 -29.19
N TYR A 200 16.39 20.18 -28.00
CA TYR A 200 16.44 18.73 -27.85
C TYR A 200 15.24 18.04 -28.53
N GLN A 201 14.04 18.61 -28.43
CA GLN A 201 12.83 18.07 -29.04
C GLN A 201 12.94 18.00 -30.56
N ALA A 202 13.38 19.10 -31.19
CA ALA A 202 13.59 19.13 -32.64
C ALA A 202 14.60 18.06 -33.10
N ALA A 203 15.69 17.85 -32.36
CA ALA A 203 16.69 16.83 -32.67
C ALA A 203 16.17 15.40 -32.48
N SER A 204 15.42 15.14 -31.40
CA SER A 204 14.82 13.84 -31.12
C SER A 204 13.78 13.45 -32.17
N ASP A 205 12.89 14.38 -32.54
CA ASP A 205 11.84 14.15 -33.55
C ASP A 205 12.44 13.80 -34.91
N HIS A 206 13.48 14.53 -35.32
CA HIS A 206 14.19 14.25 -36.57
C HIS A 206 14.85 12.85 -36.55
N ARG A 207 15.58 12.50 -35.49
CA ARG A 207 16.18 11.17 -35.32
C ARG A 207 15.13 10.06 -35.33
N ASN A 208 13.99 10.27 -34.65
CA ASN A 208 12.91 9.28 -34.60
C ASN A 208 12.30 9.00 -35.98
N ARG A 209 12.11 10.03 -36.81
CA ARG A 209 11.63 9.87 -38.20
C ARG A 209 12.63 9.08 -39.05
N LEU A 210 13.93 9.41 -38.98
CA LEU A 210 14.98 8.65 -39.68
C LEU A 210 15.04 7.19 -39.21
N GLN A 211 15.02 6.96 -37.90
CA GLN A 211 15.03 5.63 -37.30
C GLN A 211 13.80 4.79 -37.71
N GLN A 212 12.61 5.40 -37.73
CA GLN A 212 11.37 4.73 -38.14
C GLN A 212 11.41 4.28 -39.59
N ILE A 213 11.91 5.14 -40.50
CA ILE A 213 12.05 4.79 -41.91
C ILE A 213 13.13 3.70 -42.10
N ALA A 214 14.24 3.79 -41.35
CA ALA A 214 15.30 2.78 -41.39
C ALA A 214 14.85 1.42 -40.83
N SER A 215 14.06 1.39 -39.75
CA SER A 215 13.51 0.15 -39.19
C SER A 215 12.46 -0.47 -40.09
N GLN A 216 11.60 0.34 -40.74
CA GLN A 216 10.66 -0.16 -41.75
C GLN A 216 11.37 -0.79 -42.94
N ALA A 217 12.56 -0.30 -43.32
CA ALA A 217 13.38 -0.89 -44.37
C ALA A 217 14.07 -2.22 -43.97
N ARG A 218 14.04 -2.57 -42.67
CA ARG A 218 14.69 -3.74 -42.05
C ARG A 218 13.74 -4.73 -41.40
N ALA A 219 12.46 -4.41 -41.28
CA ALA A 219 11.47 -5.20 -40.56
C ALA A 219 11.52 -6.70 -40.90
N ASP A 220 11.69 -7.03 -42.19
CA ASP A 220 11.78 -8.42 -42.66
C ASP A 220 13.10 -9.13 -42.27
N GLU A 221 14.21 -8.39 -42.15
CA GLU A 221 15.53 -8.91 -41.73
C GLU A 221 15.62 -9.06 -40.21
N ASP A 222 15.05 -8.10 -39.47
CA ASP A 222 15.03 -8.11 -38.01
C ASP A 222 14.14 -9.24 -37.47
N ASP A 223 13.00 -9.54 -38.12
CA ASP A 223 12.12 -10.66 -37.75
C ASP A 223 12.84 -12.02 -37.92
N LEU A 224 13.53 -12.20 -39.04
CA LEU A 224 14.33 -13.40 -39.32
C LEU A 224 15.57 -13.52 -38.41
N SER A 225 16.25 -12.42 -38.12
CA SER A 225 17.41 -12.40 -37.20
C SER A 225 17.01 -12.69 -35.75
N LYS A 226 15.81 -12.26 -35.35
CA LYS A 226 15.25 -12.57 -34.03
C LYS A 226 14.95 -14.06 -33.88
N GLN A 227 14.34 -14.67 -34.89
CA GLN A 227 14.13 -16.13 -34.92
C GLN A 227 15.46 -16.91 -34.84
N LEU A 228 16.53 -16.42 -35.49
CA LEU A 228 17.86 -17.02 -35.39
C LEU A 228 18.47 -16.88 -33.98
N ALA A 229 18.29 -15.72 -33.34
CA ALA A 229 18.80 -15.45 -32.00
C ALA A 229 18.06 -16.27 -30.91
N ASP A 230 16.74 -16.42 -31.04
CA ASP A 230 15.92 -17.21 -30.13
C ASP A 230 16.34 -18.70 -30.16
N ASN A 231 16.62 -19.24 -31.35
CA ASN A 231 17.17 -20.59 -31.51
C ASN A 231 18.60 -20.74 -30.96
N GLY A 232 19.43 -19.69 -31.05
CA GLY A 232 20.78 -19.67 -30.48
C GLY A 232 20.80 -19.61 -28.94
N ALA A 233 19.87 -18.86 -28.34
CA ALA A 233 19.72 -18.73 -26.89
C ALA A 233 19.30 -20.05 -26.23
N GLU A 234 18.43 -20.82 -26.88
CA GLU A 234 18.01 -22.15 -26.42
C GLU A 234 19.19 -23.14 -26.42
N LEU A 235 20.08 -23.02 -27.42
CA LEU A 235 21.29 -23.84 -27.55
C LEU A 235 22.34 -23.51 -26.47
N ASP A 236 22.46 -22.23 -26.07
CA ASP A 236 23.35 -21.79 -24.99
C ASP A 236 22.79 -22.05 -23.58
N ARG A 237 21.46 -22.14 -23.44
CA ARG A 237 20.79 -22.56 -22.19
C ARG A 237 21.06 -24.04 -21.90
N LEU A 238 20.99 -24.88 -22.92
CA LEU A 238 21.34 -26.31 -22.84
C LEU A 238 22.82 -26.54 -22.52
N ARG A 239 23.73 -25.67 -23.01
CA ARG A 239 25.17 -25.73 -22.67
C ARG A 239 25.48 -25.31 -21.23
N ARG A 240 24.77 -24.31 -20.70
CA ARG A 240 24.95 -23.85 -19.30
C ARG A 240 24.41 -24.85 -18.28
N ALA A 241 23.30 -25.52 -18.58
CA ALA A 241 22.76 -26.60 -17.75
C ALA A 241 23.70 -27.81 -17.59
N ILE A 242 24.69 -27.96 -18.49
CA ILE A 242 25.72 -29.00 -18.41
C ILE A 242 26.90 -28.59 -17.50
N ALA A 243 27.13 -27.28 -17.31
CA ALA A 243 28.26 -26.75 -16.53
C ALA A 243 28.01 -26.67 -15.01
N ASP A 244 26.76 -26.58 -14.56
CA ASP A 244 26.40 -26.34 -13.15
C ASP A 244 26.33 -27.60 -12.26
N ARG A 245 26.87 -28.76 -12.72
CA ARG A 245 26.66 -30.06 -12.06
C ARG A 245 27.89 -30.76 -11.48
N GLU A 246 28.97 -30.04 -11.16
CA GLU A 246 30.14 -30.62 -10.48
C GLU A 246 30.52 -29.85 -9.20
N THR A 247 30.43 -30.52 -8.04
CA THR A 247 30.91 -30.03 -6.74
C THR A 247 32.13 -30.85 -6.30
N ALA A 248 33.28 -30.19 -6.12
CA ALA A 248 34.55 -30.84 -5.79
C ALA A 248 35.00 -30.63 -4.33
N PHE A 249 35.79 -31.57 -3.82
CA PHE A 249 36.40 -31.54 -2.47
C PHE A 249 37.55 -30.51 -2.37
N PHE A 250 38.14 -30.15 -3.51
CA PHE A 250 39.17 -29.14 -3.71
C PHE A 250 38.97 -28.52 -5.10
N ASP A 251 39.03 -27.20 -5.21
CA ASP A 251 39.01 -26.49 -6.51
C ASP A 251 40.44 -26.10 -6.91
N PHE A 252 40.75 -26.26 -8.20
CA PHE A 252 42.07 -25.98 -8.77
C PHE A 252 42.04 -24.67 -9.59
N TYR A 253 42.57 -23.58 -9.03
CA TYR A 253 42.98 -22.38 -9.76
C TYR A 253 44.50 -22.37 -9.89
N GLY A 254 45.04 -22.93 -10.98
CA GLY A 254 46.49 -23.10 -11.14
C GLY A 254 47.09 -24.22 -10.28
N PRO A 255 48.41 -24.29 -10.07
CA PRO A 255 49.09 -25.47 -9.52
C PRO A 255 48.91 -25.70 -8.00
N ILE A 256 48.05 -24.94 -7.31
CA ILE A 256 47.87 -25.00 -5.85
C ILE A 256 46.39 -25.29 -5.53
N PRO A 257 46.05 -26.42 -4.90
CA PRO A 257 44.66 -26.72 -4.50
C PRO A 257 44.22 -25.88 -3.29
N LEU A 258 43.04 -25.25 -3.37
CA LEU A 258 42.40 -24.56 -2.24
C LEU A 258 41.22 -25.39 -1.67
N PRO A 259 41.02 -25.43 -0.34
CA PRO A 259 39.95 -26.24 0.27
C PRO A 259 38.55 -25.71 -0.02
N GLY A 260 37.65 -26.59 -0.45
CA GLY A 260 36.24 -26.30 -0.72
C GLY A 260 35.32 -26.45 0.51
N LYS A 261 34.03 -26.15 0.33
CA LYS A 261 33.00 -25.99 1.39
C LYS A 261 32.77 -27.18 2.35
N ARG A 262 33.32 -28.37 2.09
CA ARG A 262 33.19 -29.58 2.95
C ARG A 262 34.14 -29.61 4.16
N TRP A 263 35.07 -28.67 4.27
CA TRP A 263 36.08 -28.67 5.35
C TRP A 263 35.57 -28.15 6.70
N LEU A 264 34.37 -27.56 6.75
CA LEU A 264 33.79 -26.93 7.94
C LEU A 264 33.07 -27.91 8.90
N GLU A 265 33.08 -29.22 8.62
CA GLU A 265 32.21 -30.20 9.29
C GLU A 265 32.95 -31.23 10.18
N MET A 266 34.21 -31.02 10.59
CA MET A 266 34.92 -32.00 11.43
C MET A 266 34.82 -31.72 12.96
N PRO A 267 34.46 -32.71 13.81
CA PRO A 267 34.12 -32.48 15.22
C PRO A 267 35.08 -33.17 16.21
N ILE A 268 35.84 -32.41 17.03
CA ILE A 268 36.53 -32.94 18.23
C ILE A 268 36.48 -31.89 19.37
N LEU A 269 35.85 -32.28 20.48
CA LEU A 269 35.48 -31.50 21.67
C LEU A 269 36.42 -31.78 22.86
N ASP A 270 36.78 -30.75 23.66
CA ASP A 270 36.83 -30.80 25.15
C ASP A 270 36.98 -29.39 25.81
N ALA A 271 36.29 -28.37 25.28
CA ALA A 271 36.27 -26.99 25.80
C ALA A 271 34.82 -26.44 25.96
N PHE A 272 33.85 -27.34 26.13
CA PHE A 272 32.48 -27.15 25.65
C PHE A 272 31.38 -26.98 26.71
N ASN A 273 31.65 -26.51 27.94
CA ASN A 273 30.59 -25.87 28.74
C ASN A 273 31.11 -25.01 29.91
N SER A 274 31.68 -23.83 29.63
CA SER A 274 31.95 -22.83 30.67
C SER A 274 30.74 -21.90 30.83
N PRO A 275 30.26 -21.62 32.06
CA PRO A 275 29.18 -20.65 32.30
C PRO A 275 29.56 -19.19 31.96
N ARG A 276 30.82 -18.93 31.56
CA ARG A 276 31.30 -17.63 31.04
C ARG A 276 31.57 -17.65 29.53
N LYS A 277 31.04 -18.64 28.82
CA LYS A 277 31.20 -18.75 27.36
C LYS A 277 30.11 -17.94 26.67
N VAL A 278 30.51 -17.12 25.71
CA VAL A 278 29.57 -16.50 24.77
C VAL A 278 28.81 -17.61 24.06
N GLN A 279 27.49 -17.63 24.25
CA GLN A 279 26.60 -18.54 23.56
C GLN A 279 26.39 -17.98 22.15
N ASN A 280 26.61 -18.80 21.13
CA ASN A 280 26.53 -18.37 19.74
C ASN A 280 25.60 -19.34 19.00
N LEU A 281 24.38 -18.88 18.74
CA LEU A 281 23.37 -19.62 17.99
C LEU A 281 23.45 -19.26 16.51
N TRP A 282 23.19 -20.26 15.69
CA TRP A 282 23.25 -20.16 14.24
C TRP A 282 21.93 -20.68 13.68
N SER A 283 21.18 -19.80 13.03
CA SER A 283 19.92 -20.16 12.38
C SER A 283 20.19 -20.57 10.93
N ASP A 284 20.07 -21.86 10.63
CA ASP A 284 20.42 -22.40 9.31
C ASP A 284 19.46 -21.91 8.22
N GLY A 285 19.93 -21.15 7.22
CA GLY A 285 19.09 -20.65 6.13
C GLY A 285 18.28 -19.38 6.44
N LEU A 286 18.46 -18.79 7.64
CA LEU A 286 17.96 -17.44 7.97
C LEU A 286 19.11 -16.43 7.78
N GLU A 287 19.16 -15.84 6.58
CA GLU A 287 20.17 -14.85 6.21
C GLU A 287 19.64 -13.41 6.41
N GLN A 288 20.55 -12.44 6.41
CA GLN A 288 20.27 -11.02 6.44
C GLN A 288 21.01 -10.36 5.29
N ASN A 289 20.29 -9.56 4.51
CA ASN A 289 20.85 -8.84 3.38
C ASN A 289 21.57 -7.56 3.88
N TYR A 290 22.88 -7.53 3.77
CA TYR A 290 23.69 -6.34 3.97
C TYR A 290 24.20 -5.85 2.64
N ASN A 291 23.68 -4.72 2.16
CA ASN A 291 24.19 -4.03 0.97
C ASN A 291 24.43 -4.99 -0.22
N PHE A 292 23.37 -5.68 -0.66
CA PHE A 292 23.37 -6.60 -1.81
C PHE A 292 24.09 -7.93 -1.58
N LYS A 293 24.34 -8.32 -0.33
CA LYS A 293 24.92 -9.61 0.01
C LYS A 293 24.20 -10.23 1.20
N ASN A 294 23.72 -11.45 1.02
CA ASN A 294 23.15 -12.23 2.10
C ASN A 294 24.27 -12.81 2.97
N VAL A 295 24.14 -12.57 4.27
CA VAL A 295 25.05 -13.06 5.30
C VAL A 295 24.22 -13.85 6.31
N ARG A 296 24.75 -14.97 6.81
CA ARG A 296 24.07 -15.75 7.85
C ARG A 296 23.83 -14.90 9.10
N ARG A 297 22.65 -15.03 9.72
CA ARG A 297 22.34 -14.37 10.99
C ARG A 297 23.10 -15.04 12.13
N PHE A 298 23.73 -14.22 12.97
CA PHE A 298 24.45 -14.62 14.17
C PHE A 298 23.70 -14.11 15.39
N ASP A 299 23.56 -14.94 16.42
CA ASP A 299 22.85 -14.56 17.62
C ASP A 299 23.61 -14.94 18.89
N ARG A 300 23.86 -13.93 19.74
CA ARG A 300 24.52 -14.06 21.04
C ARG A 300 23.67 -13.56 22.19
N CYS A 301 22.39 -13.26 21.96
CA CYS A 301 21.47 -12.73 22.97
C CYS A 301 21.35 -13.67 24.17
N THR A 302 21.44 -14.98 23.91
CA THR A 302 21.42 -16.04 24.94
C THR A 302 22.65 -16.05 25.86
N THR A 303 23.67 -15.24 25.55
CA THR A 303 24.79 -14.99 26.47
C THR A 303 24.33 -14.22 27.70
N CYS A 304 23.42 -13.26 27.53
CA CYS A 304 22.89 -12.42 28.60
C CYS A 304 21.53 -12.94 29.11
N HIS A 305 20.59 -13.27 28.21
CA HIS A 305 19.22 -13.71 28.55
C HIS A 305 19.12 -15.21 28.88
N GLN A 306 19.96 -15.69 29.80
CA GLN A 306 20.12 -17.12 30.08
C GLN A 306 18.88 -17.78 30.71
N ALA A 307 17.98 -16.98 31.28
CA ALA A 307 16.77 -17.44 31.97
C ALA A 307 15.55 -17.60 31.06
N MET A 308 15.64 -17.18 29.79
CA MET A 308 14.47 -17.06 28.90
C MET A 308 13.71 -18.39 28.68
N GLU A 309 14.42 -19.53 28.64
CA GLU A 309 13.81 -20.86 28.42
C GLU A 309 13.29 -21.55 29.69
N LYS A 310 13.47 -20.93 30.87
CA LYS A 310 13.16 -21.60 32.13
C LYS A 310 11.65 -21.66 32.37
N THR A 311 11.13 -22.86 32.59
CA THR A 311 9.72 -23.09 32.93
C THR A 311 9.52 -23.23 34.43
N LEU A 312 8.34 -22.84 34.89
CA LEU A 312 7.92 -23.06 36.27
C LEU A 312 7.92 -24.58 36.54
N PRO A 313 8.44 -25.04 37.70
CA PRO A 313 8.46 -26.46 38.02
C PRO A 313 7.07 -27.10 37.92
N GLY A 314 6.97 -28.20 37.16
CA GLY A 314 5.72 -28.94 36.96
C GLY A 314 4.84 -28.44 35.81
N THR A 315 5.22 -27.36 35.13
CA THR A 315 4.57 -26.91 33.89
C THR A 315 5.52 -27.05 32.70
N ALA A 316 4.96 -27.08 31.50
CA ALA A 316 5.75 -27.22 30.26
C ALA A 316 6.00 -25.87 29.56
N ASP A 317 5.20 -24.85 29.90
CA ASP A 317 5.04 -23.61 29.12
C ASP A 317 4.81 -22.36 29.99
N LYS A 318 4.71 -22.48 31.32
CA LYS A 318 4.62 -21.30 32.19
C LYS A 318 6.02 -20.78 32.53
N PRO A 319 6.28 -19.47 32.45
CA PRO A 319 7.59 -18.89 32.75
C PRO A 319 7.99 -19.14 34.21
N ALA A 320 9.26 -19.53 34.43
CA ALA A 320 9.81 -19.69 35.77
C ALA A 320 10.00 -18.33 36.47
N TYR A 321 10.51 -17.35 35.71
CA TYR A 321 10.83 -16.02 36.18
C TYR A 321 9.98 -15.01 35.41
N ARG A 322 9.10 -14.30 36.10
CA ARG A 322 8.22 -13.31 35.48
C ARG A 322 8.88 -11.94 35.45
N ASP A 323 8.43 -11.12 34.51
CA ASP A 323 8.81 -9.71 34.41
C ASP A 323 8.44 -8.93 35.66
N GLU A 324 9.21 -7.88 35.96
CA GLU A 324 9.01 -7.08 37.15
C GLU A 324 7.79 -6.16 37.03
N SER A 325 6.91 -6.18 38.03
CA SER A 325 5.77 -5.26 38.14
C SER A 325 5.64 -4.71 39.55
N LEU A 326 5.16 -3.47 39.66
CA LEU A 326 4.84 -2.86 40.94
C LEU A 326 3.42 -3.28 41.34
N VAL A 327 3.28 -3.80 42.55
CA VAL A 327 2.00 -4.23 43.09
C VAL A 327 1.80 -3.58 44.45
N THR A 328 0.68 -2.89 44.63
CA THR A 328 0.33 -2.27 45.92
C THR A 328 -0.66 -3.14 46.69
N PHE A 329 -0.34 -3.42 47.95
CA PHE A 329 -1.15 -4.19 48.86
C PHE A 329 -1.65 -3.32 50.01
N VAL A 330 -2.93 -3.47 50.36
CA VAL A 330 -3.55 -2.90 51.56
C VAL A 330 -3.51 -3.95 52.66
N ILE A 331 -2.95 -3.56 53.80
CA ILE A 331 -2.81 -4.41 54.98
C ILE A 331 -3.73 -3.86 56.06
N ASP A 332 -4.61 -4.71 56.58
CA ASP A 332 -5.60 -4.36 57.60
C ASP A 332 -5.28 -5.06 58.94
N PRO A 333 -4.73 -4.34 59.93
CA PRO A 333 -4.35 -4.92 61.22
C PRO A 333 -5.53 -5.49 62.01
N GLU A 334 -6.77 -5.04 61.77
CA GLU A 334 -7.96 -5.53 62.48
C GLU A 334 -8.41 -6.93 62.01
N SER A 335 -7.84 -7.42 60.90
CA SER A 335 -8.12 -8.76 60.35
C SER A 335 -7.27 -9.88 60.96
N ALA A 336 -6.45 -9.57 61.97
CA ALA A 336 -5.58 -10.54 62.65
C ALA A 336 -6.36 -11.48 63.58
N ASP A 337 -6.31 -12.80 63.31
CA ASP A 337 -6.83 -13.82 64.23
C ASP A 337 -5.98 -13.88 65.52
N GLU A 338 -6.61 -14.03 66.70
CA GLU A 338 -5.93 -14.03 68.02
C GLU A 338 -4.85 -15.14 68.18
N ASP A 339 -4.82 -16.13 67.29
CA ASP A 339 -3.89 -17.27 67.31
C ASP A 339 -2.65 -17.10 66.40
N GLY A 340 -2.49 -15.97 65.70
CA GLY A 340 -1.43 -15.73 64.70
C GLY A 340 -0.09 -15.19 65.22
N LYS A 341 0.21 -15.26 66.53
CA LYS A 341 1.55 -14.89 67.02
C LYS A 341 2.57 -15.93 66.58
N ALA A 342 3.49 -15.53 65.70
CA ALA A 342 4.57 -16.37 65.21
C ALA A 342 5.24 -17.15 66.35
N SER A 343 5.07 -18.48 66.33
CA SER A 343 5.97 -19.40 67.02
C SER A 343 7.43 -19.11 66.63
N ASN A 344 8.38 -19.48 67.50
CA ASN A 344 9.85 -19.25 67.47
C ASN A 344 10.63 -19.64 66.17
N VAL A 345 10.03 -19.58 64.98
CA VAL A 345 10.62 -19.95 63.68
C VAL A 345 11.77 -19.00 63.29
N GLY A 346 11.68 -17.70 63.62
CA GLY A 346 12.72 -16.71 63.30
C GLY A 346 14.02 -16.90 64.08
N GLU A 347 13.94 -17.25 65.37
CA GLU A 347 15.13 -17.56 66.20
C GLU A 347 15.84 -18.84 65.74
N ILE A 348 15.11 -19.78 65.12
CA ILE A 348 15.65 -21.05 64.60
C ILE A 348 16.40 -20.85 63.27
N LEU A 349 15.99 -19.87 62.46
CA LEU A 349 16.53 -19.62 61.11
C LEU A 349 17.51 -18.43 61.03
N GLY A 350 17.68 -17.65 62.10
CA GLY A 350 18.59 -16.50 62.12
C GLY A 350 18.11 -15.29 61.30
N LEU A 351 16.81 -15.22 61.01
CA LEU A 351 16.19 -14.15 60.22
C LEU A 351 15.53 -13.11 61.14
N ALA A 352 15.66 -11.82 60.82
CA ALA A 352 14.84 -10.78 61.45
C ALA A 352 13.42 -10.86 60.88
N ILE A 353 12.53 -11.53 61.62
CA ILE A 353 11.12 -11.64 61.27
C ILE A 353 10.36 -10.47 61.90
N ASP A 354 9.59 -9.76 61.10
CA ASP A 354 8.59 -8.82 61.60
C ASP A 354 7.40 -9.62 62.15
N ASN A 355 7.26 -9.66 63.47
CA ASN A 355 6.24 -10.46 64.15
C ASN A 355 4.82 -9.94 63.93
N PHE A 356 4.67 -8.71 63.44
CA PHE A 356 3.40 -8.07 63.14
C PHE A 356 2.85 -8.50 61.77
N LEU A 357 3.66 -8.34 60.72
CA LEU A 357 3.28 -8.70 59.35
C LEU A 357 3.47 -10.19 59.05
N GLY A 358 4.37 -10.85 59.79
CA GLY A 358 4.77 -12.23 59.54
C GLY A 358 5.66 -12.39 58.30
N VAL A 359 6.57 -11.45 58.07
CA VAL A 359 7.56 -11.48 56.97
C VAL A 359 8.99 -11.55 57.49
N GLY A 360 9.85 -12.30 56.81
CA GLY A 360 11.31 -12.27 57.00
C GLY A 360 11.97 -11.47 55.89
N LEU A 361 12.88 -10.56 56.27
CA LEU A 361 13.64 -9.73 55.33
C LEU A 361 15.12 -10.13 55.32
N GLU A 362 15.70 -10.23 54.13
CA GLU A 362 17.13 -10.53 53.96
C GLU A 362 18.05 -9.37 54.37
N ASP A 363 19.29 -9.73 54.73
CA ASP A 363 20.35 -8.76 55.03
C ASP A 363 20.83 -8.00 53.77
N ARG A 364 20.66 -8.61 52.59
CA ARG A 364 21.07 -8.07 51.29
C ARG A 364 20.04 -8.47 50.25
N GLY A 365 19.74 -7.56 49.33
CA GLY A 365 18.83 -7.83 48.24
C GLY A 365 19.35 -8.85 47.22
N LEU A 366 18.44 -9.42 46.44
CA LEU A 366 18.71 -10.51 45.50
C LEU A 366 19.58 -10.09 44.30
N LEU A 367 19.36 -8.88 43.78
CA LEU A 367 20.09 -8.32 42.63
C LEU A 367 20.88 -7.08 43.01
N ASP A 368 20.21 -6.10 43.61
CA ASP A 368 20.84 -4.92 44.17
C ASP A 368 21.04 -5.08 45.67
N HIS A 369 22.21 -4.66 46.17
CA HIS A 369 22.59 -4.87 47.57
C HIS A 369 21.63 -4.21 48.57
N ASP A 370 21.08 -3.05 48.20
CA ASP A 370 20.20 -2.22 49.03
C ASP A 370 18.71 -2.61 48.96
N ASP A 371 18.34 -3.58 48.13
CA ASP A 371 16.95 -4.02 47.96
C ASP A 371 16.41 -4.71 49.23
N VAL A 372 15.19 -4.35 49.62
CA VAL A 372 14.50 -4.93 50.78
C VAL A 372 13.70 -6.15 50.34
N THR A 373 14.40 -7.26 50.09
CA THR A 373 13.81 -8.51 49.61
C THR A 373 13.19 -9.34 50.73
N ILE A 374 11.96 -9.81 50.52
CA ILE A 374 11.26 -10.75 51.40
C ILE A 374 11.81 -12.17 51.17
N SER A 375 12.40 -12.80 52.19
CA SER A 375 12.85 -14.20 52.11
C SER A 375 11.88 -15.21 52.68
N PHE A 376 10.95 -14.76 53.53
CA PHE A 376 10.05 -15.66 54.22
C PHE A 376 8.71 -15.02 54.51
N ILE A 377 7.64 -15.80 54.45
CA ILE A 377 6.29 -15.39 54.85
C ILE A 377 5.69 -16.48 55.71
N VAL A 378 5.21 -16.09 56.89
CA VAL A 378 4.50 -16.97 57.81
C VAL A 378 3.12 -17.29 57.22
N PRO A 379 2.73 -18.57 57.08
CA PRO A 379 1.38 -18.93 56.64
C PRO A 379 0.31 -18.27 57.51
N ASP A 380 -0.81 -17.87 56.90
CA ASP A 380 -1.96 -17.22 57.54
C ASP A 380 -1.69 -15.87 58.24
N SER A 381 -0.51 -15.27 58.06
CA SER A 381 -0.15 -13.95 58.57
C SER A 381 -0.85 -12.80 57.83
N LEU A 382 -0.75 -11.59 58.36
CA LEU A 382 -1.24 -10.37 57.69
C LEU A 382 -0.60 -10.18 56.32
N ALA A 383 0.70 -10.48 56.14
CA ALA A 383 1.33 -10.47 54.83
C ALA A 383 0.75 -11.51 53.88
N ALA A 384 0.48 -12.73 54.35
CA ALA A 384 -0.09 -13.78 53.52
C ALA A 384 -1.56 -13.49 53.12
N LYS A 385 -2.28 -12.73 53.94
CA LYS A 385 -3.68 -12.32 53.71
C LYS A 385 -3.82 -10.92 53.09
N ALA A 386 -2.72 -10.24 52.79
CA ALA A 386 -2.74 -8.87 52.28
C ALA A 386 -3.56 -8.77 50.99
N ARG A 387 -4.45 -7.77 50.91
CA ARG A 387 -5.33 -7.60 49.76
C ARG A 387 -4.67 -6.65 48.78
N GLN A 388 -4.51 -7.08 47.53
CA GLN A 388 -4.03 -6.19 46.48
C GLN A 388 -5.01 -5.02 46.33
N LYS A 389 -4.48 -3.78 46.35
CA LYS A 389 -5.26 -2.60 46.02
C LYS A 389 -5.61 -2.70 44.53
N PRO A 390 -6.88 -2.62 44.12
CA PRO A 390 -7.23 -2.60 42.71
C PRO A 390 -6.47 -1.45 42.06
N GLU A 391 -5.60 -1.75 41.11
CA GLU A 391 -4.98 -0.74 40.29
C GLU A 391 -6.06 -0.17 39.37
N VAL A 392 -6.41 1.10 39.57
CA VAL A 392 -7.01 1.89 38.49
C VAL A 392 -5.85 2.23 37.59
N SER A 393 -5.64 1.44 36.54
CA SER A 393 -4.65 1.74 35.51
C SER A 393 -4.93 3.16 34.99
N GLY A 394 -3.94 4.05 35.14
CA GLY A 394 -4.02 5.40 34.63
C GLY A 394 -4.15 5.38 33.11
N ASP A 395 -5.36 5.60 32.61
CA ASP A 395 -5.74 6.80 31.86
C ASP A 395 -7.22 6.71 31.48
N THR A 396 -8.10 6.89 32.46
CA THR A 396 -9.53 7.19 32.21
C THR A 396 -10.03 8.05 33.36
N SER A 397 -9.93 9.38 33.21
CA SER A 397 -10.67 10.28 34.10
C SER A 397 -12.17 10.09 33.82
N LEU A 398 -12.85 9.28 34.63
CA LEU A 398 -14.31 9.26 34.64
C LEU A 398 -14.78 10.62 35.16
N THR A 399 -15.63 11.29 34.37
CA THR A 399 -16.26 12.53 34.78
C THR A 399 -17.16 12.31 36.01
N ALA A 400 -17.37 13.35 36.82
CA ALA A 400 -18.25 13.26 37.99
C ALA A 400 -19.68 12.78 37.66
N THR A 401 -20.12 13.00 36.40
CA THR A 401 -21.40 12.52 35.87
C THR A 401 -21.40 11.00 35.68
N GLN A 402 -20.34 10.44 35.10
CA GLN A 402 -20.20 8.99 34.89
C GLN A 402 -20.07 8.22 36.21
N LEU A 403 -19.40 8.82 37.21
CA LEU A 403 -19.32 8.25 38.57
C LEU A 403 -20.68 8.24 39.27
N ARG A 404 -21.51 9.26 39.02
CA ARG A 404 -22.86 9.35 39.56
C ARG A 404 -23.79 8.34 38.91
N GLU A 405 -23.69 8.15 37.60
CA GLU A 405 -24.53 7.21 36.84
C GLU A 405 -24.21 5.75 37.16
N SER A 406 -22.93 5.40 37.37
CA SER A 406 -22.53 4.06 37.80
C SER A 406 -23.02 3.68 39.20
N LEU A 407 -23.25 4.67 40.08
CA LEU A 407 -23.76 4.43 41.43
C LEU A 407 -25.27 4.14 41.50
N PHE A 408 -26.03 4.45 40.42
CA PHE A 408 -27.49 4.30 40.41
C PHE A 408 -28.02 3.24 39.43
N ASN A 409 -27.15 2.49 38.74
CA ASN A 409 -27.57 1.44 37.80
C ASN A 409 -27.19 0.04 38.31
N PRO A 410 -28.14 -0.75 38.84
CA PRO A 410 -27.86 -2.07 39.42
C PRO A 410 -27.57 -3.18 38.39
N ASN A 411 -27.64 -2.89 37.08
CA ASN A 411 -27.43 -3.87 36.00
C ASN A 411 -26.12 -3.68 35.21
N ILE A 412 -25.26 -2.74 35.59
CA ILE A 412 -23.92 -2.61 35.00
C ILE A 412 -22.94 -3.42 35.88
N ASN A 413 -22.64 -4.64 35.47
CA ASN A 413 -21.44 -5.35 35.94
C ASN A 413 -20.21 -4.65 35.32
N ALA A 414 -19.77 -3.55 35.91
CA ALA A 414 -18.56 -2.82 35.55
C ALA A 414 -17.27 -3.57 35.95
N PHE A 415 -17.24 -4.90 35.81
CA PHE A 415 -16.15 -5.75 36.27
C PHE A 415 -15.73 -6.83 35.27
N SER A 416 -16.15 -6.76 33.99
CA SER A 416 -15.88 -7.82 33.01
C SER A 416 -15.02 -7.43 31.81
N ALA A 417 -14.36 -6.25 31.81
CA ALA A 417 -13.47 -5.81 30.72
C ALA A 417 -12.01 -5.62 31.16
N VAL A 418 -11.55 -6.39 32.15
CA VAL A 418 -10.14 -6.52 32.53
C VAL A 418 -9.83 -8.01 32.67
N THR A 419 -9.88 -8.76 31.58
CA THR A 419 -9.48 -10.18 31.56
C THR A 419 -8.72 -10.50 30.28
N ALA A 420 -7.58 -9.86 30.09
CA ALA A 420 -6.47 -10.43 29.32
C ALA A 420 -5.18 -9.85 29.88
N SER A 421 -4.28 -10.71 30.36
CA SER A 421 -3.05 -10.40 31.09
C SER A 421 -3.23 -9.86 32.52
N SER A 422 -3.74 -10.71 33.41
CA SER A 422 -3.12 -10.83 34.73
C SER A 422 -3.66 -12.03 35.50
N GLU A 423 -2.78 -12.92 35.94
CA GLU A 423 -2.96 -13.62 37.21
C GLU A 423 -2.75 -12.61 38.37
N VAL A 424 -3.45 -11.47 38.35
CA VAL A 424 -3.65 -10.59 39.51
C VAL A 424 -4.71 -11.28 40.35
N GLY A 425 -4.24 -12.23 41.15
CA GLY A 425 -5.14 -13.11 41.90
C GLY A 425 -4.44 -13.94 42.97
N VAL A 426 -3.14 -13.74 43.22
CA VAL A 426 -2.48 -14.33 44.38
C VAL A 426 -2.61 -13.33 45.54
N PRO A 427 -3.55 -13.52 46.48
CA PRO A 427 -3.61 -12.68 47.67
C PRO A 427 -2.32 -12.84 48.47
N GLY A 428 -1.88 -11.75 49.08
CA GLY A 428 -0.69 -11.71 49.92
C GLY A 428 0.61 -11.32 49.22
N LEU A 429 1.57 -10.92 50.05
CA LEU A 429 2.97 -10.79 49.68
C LEU A 429 3.55 -12.17 49.35
N LEU A 430 4.61 -12.22 48.56
CA LEU A 430 5.30 -13.46 48.17
C LEU A 430 6.80 -13.40 48.53
N VAL A 431 7.41 -14.56 48.71
CA VAL A 431 8.87 -14.69 48.84
C VAL A 431 9.50 -14.23 47.53
N GLY A 432 10.49 -13.34 47.62
CA GLY A 432 11.16 -12.69 46.49
C GLY A 432 10.63 -11.29 46.17
N ASP A 433 9.48 -10.88 46.70
CA ASP A 433 8.99 -9.51 46.55
C ASP A 433 9.99 -8.51 47.19
N VAL A 434 10.22 -7.38 46.53
CA VAL A 434 11.08 -6.29 47.04
C VAL A 434 10.21 -5.12 47.50
N ILE A 435 10.31 -4.71 48.76
CA ILE A 435 9.52 -3.59 49.29
C ILE A 435 10.12 -2.27 48.78
N GLU A 436 9.38 -1.56 47.92
CA GLU A 436 9.80 -0.24 47.42
C GLU A 436 9.21 0.91 48.23
N ARG A 437 7.95 0.80 48.64
CA ARG A 437 7.26 1.87 49.36
C ARG A 437 6.38 1.34 50.48
N ILE A 438 6.28 2.15 51.53
CA ILE A 438 5.33 1.95 52.63
C ILE A 438 4.59 3.28 52.82
N ASP A 439 3.27 3.30 52.66
CA ASP A 439 2.42 4.52 52.63
C ASP A 439 2.93 5.60 51.66
N GLY A 440 3.42 5.18 50.49
CA GLY A 440 3.97 6.06 49.46
C GLY A 440 5.42 6.52 49.70
N ASP A 441 5.94 6.38 50.92
CA ASP A 441 7.32 6.72 51.25
C ASP A 441 8.31 5.69 50.65
N PRO A 442 9.33 6.11 49.89
CA PRO A 442 10.33 5.20 49.35
C PRO A 442 11.20 4.62 50.48
N ILE A 443 11.37 3.30 50.43
CA ILE A 443 12.17 2.53 51.38
C ILE A 443 13.44 2.06 50.67
N ARG A 444 14.59 2.35 51.30
CA ARG A 444 15.90 1.83 50.87
C ARG A 444 16.61 1.29 52.10
N GLY A 445 17.04 0.04 52.03
CA GLY A 445 17.69 -0.64 53.14
C GLY A 445 16.71 -1.22 54.17
N ARG A 446 17.06 -2.41 54.64
CA ARG A 446 16.28 -3.25 55.54
C ARG A 446 15.91 -2.57 56.87
N ASP A 447 16.86 -1.90 57.52
CA ASP A 447 16.63 -1.31 58.85
C ASP A 447 15.54 -0.23 58.84
N ARG A 448 15.47 0.54 57.74
CA ARG A 448 14.45 1.57 57.56
C ARG A 448 13.07 0.94 57.31
N ALA A 449 13.01 -0.16 56.58
CA ALA A 449 11.78 -0.91 56.36
C ALA A 449 11.24 -1.45 57.69
N ILE A 450 12.08 -2.11 58.49
CA ILE A 450 11.70 -2.64 59.81
C ILE A 450 11.21 -1.53 60.73
N PHE A 451 11.94 -0.41 60.80
CA PHE A 451 11.54 0.74 61.63
C PHE A 451 10.16 1.28 61.21
N ARG A 452 9.89 1.38 59.91
CA ARG A 452 8.59 1.84 59.40
C ARG A 452 7.46 0.87 59.70
N LEU A 453 7.68 -0.43 59.51
CA LEU A 453 6.67 -1.46 59.81
C LEU A 453 6.31 -1.49 61.30
N GLN A 454 7.31 -1.38 62.19
CA GLN A 454 7.10 -1.30 63.65
C GLN A 454 6.35 -0.04 64.08
N GLU A 455 6.56 1.08 63.39
CA GLU A 455 5.81 2.30 63.67
C GLU A 455 4.34 2.16 63.28
N LEU A 456 4.05 1.52 62.14
CA LEU A 456 2.69 1.26 61.69
C LEU A 456 1.95 0.24 62.57
N GLU A 457 2.66 -0.79 63.07
CA GLU A 457 2.15 -1.70 64.10
C GLU A 457 1.60 -0.93 65.32
N ARG A 458 2.35 0.06 65.82
CA ARG A 458 1.93 0.85 66.99
C ARG A 458 0.72 1.73 66.71
N GLN A 459 0.53 2.14 65.46
CA GLN A 459 -0.58 2.98 65.04
C GLN A 459 -1.88 2.19 64.84
N GLY A 460 -1.77 0.90 64.48
CA GLY A 460 -2.91 -0.02 64.39
C GLY A 460 -3.96 0.34 63.34
N LYS A 461 -3.58 1.12 62.31
CA LYS A 461 -4.46 1.52 61.20
C LYS A 461 -4.10 0.76 59.91
N PRO A 462 -5.04 0.60 58.97
CA PRO A 462 -4.72 0.08 57.65
C PRO A 462 -3.66 0.94 56.94
N PHE A 463 -2.75 0.28 56.23
CA PHE A 463 -1.62 0.93 55.54
C PHE A 463 -1.30 0.22 54.21
N GLU A 464 -0.55 0.90 53.34
CA GLU A 464 -0.21 0.42 51.99
C GLU A 464 1.26 0.01 51.89
N ILE A 465 1.54 -1.15 51.29
CA ILE A 465 2.89 -1.56 50.88
C ILE A 465 2.91 -1.73 49.37
N THR A 466 3.81 -1.01 48.69
CA THR A 466 4.11 -1.25 47.27
C THR A 466 5.36 -2.11 47.17
N VAL A 467 5.23 -3.26 46.52
CA VAL A 467 6.33 -4.19 46.25
C VAL A 467 6.62 -4.29 44.76
N ARG A 468 7.89 -4.47 44.41
CA ARG A 468 8.34 -4.90 43.09
C ARG A 468 8.39 -6.42 43.08
N ARG A 469 7.55 -7.03 42.24
CA ARG A 469 7.37 -8.48 42.11
C ARG A 469 7.88 -8.95 40.76
N GLY A 470 8.69 -10.01 40.74
CA GLY A 470 9.32 -10.53 39.52
C GLY A 470 10.83 -10.22 39.47
N LEU A 471 11.43 -10.37 38.29
CA LEU A 471 12.84 -10.04 38.05
C LEU A 471 12.95 -9.05 36.89
N PRO A 472 13.94 -8.15 36.88
CA PRO A 472 14.25 -7.33 35.71
C PRO A 472 14.93 -8.14 34.60
N GLU A 473 14.83 -7.63 33.37
CA GLU A 473 15.70 -8.05 32.26
C GLU A 473 17.19 -7.91 32.65
N PRO A 474 18.07 -8.85 32.30
CA PRO A 474 17.87 -10.02 31.41
C PRO A 474 17.54 -11.34 32.16
N PHE A 475 17.08 -11.28 33.41
CA PHE A 475 16.91 -12.47 34.26
C PHE A 475 15.55 -13.15 34.13
N VAL A 476 14.67 -12.64 33.27
CA VAL A 476 13.31 -13.13 33.09
C VAL A 476 13.24 -14.33 32.16
N SER A 477 12.19 -15.13 32.32
CA SER A 477 11.76 -16.15 31.37
C SER A 477 10.86 -15.52 30.31
N HIS A 478 10.86 -16.10 29.10
CA HIS A 478 10.00 -15.60 28.03
C HIS A 478 8.51 -15.70 28.45
N PRO A 479 7.70 -14.63 28.28
CA PRO A 479 6.33 -14.61 28.80
C PRO A 479 5.40 -15.64 28.16
N ARG A 480 5.66 -15.99 26.90
CA ARG A 480 4.90 -16.96 26.09
C ARG A 480 5.77 -18.15 25.66
N LEU A 481 6.14 -19.02 26.60
CA LEU A 481 6.95 -20.24 26.33
C LEU A 481 6.18 -21.32 25.55
N ASP A 482 4.85 -21.21 25.51
CA ASP A 482 3.95 -21.97 24.64
C ASP A 482 4.19 -21.67 23.16
N LEU A 483 4.55 -20.42 22.84
CA LEU A 483 4.80 -19.93 21.49
C LEU A 483 6.28 -19.84 21.13
N TYR A 484 7.13 -19.43 22.07
CA TYR A 484 8.52 -19.04 21.78
C TYR A 484 9.55 -19.69 22.70
N VAL A 485 10.75 -19.91 22.15
CA VAL A 485 12.02 -20.34 22.76
C VAL A 485 12.02 -21.67 23.51
N GLY A 486 10.91 -22.06 24.15
CA GLY A 486 10.75 -23.28 24.91
C GLY A 486 10.88 -24.54 24.05
N SER A 487 11.28 -25.65 24.67
CA SER A 487 11.55 -26.92 23.97
C SER A 487 10.33 -27.53 23.26
N LEU A 488 9.11 -27.21 23.71
CA LEU A 488 7.84 -27.63 23.11
C LEU A 488 7.19 -26.55 22.24
N SER A 489 7.78 -25.35 22.19
CA SER A 489 7.25 -24.25 21.38
C SER A 489 7.46 -24.53 19.89
N PRO A 490 6.58 -23.99 19.01
CA PRO A 490 6.80 -24.01 17.57
C PRO A 490 8.05 -23.20 17.15
N HIS A 491 8.45 -22.21 17.94
CA HIS A 491 9.61 -21.34 17.71
C HIS A 491 10.75 -21.60 18.69
N LYS A 492 11.32 -22.82 18.66
CA LYS A 492 12.43 -23.20 19.55
C LYS A 492 13.65 -22.31 19.31
N VAL A 493 14.34 -21.93 20.39
CA VAL A 493 15.49 -21.02 20.26
C VAL A 493 16.62 -21.61 19.42
N ALA A 494 16.77 -22.94 19.43
CA ALA A 494 17.82 -23.63 18.67
C ALA A 494 17.61 -23.53 17.15
N ASP A 495 16.37 -23.33 16.71
CA ASP A 495 15.99 -23.30 15.29
C ASP A 495 15.89 -21.86 14.76
N PHE A 496 15.36 -20.95 15.58
CA PHE A 496 15.05 -19.57 15.20
C PHE A 496 16.06 -18.54 15.74
N ALA A 497 16.66 -18.77 16.90
CA ALA A 497 17.38 -17.76 17.69
C ALA A 497 16.49 -16.53 18.00
N CYS A 498 17.07 -15.42 18.47
CA CYS A 498 16.35 -14.22 18.95
C CYS A 498 16.22 -13.13 17.87
N THR A 499 17.28 -12.86 17.12
CA THR A 499 17.36 -11.76 16.12
C THR A 499 16.43 -11.92 14.93
N ILE A 500 15.90 -13.12 14.67
CA ILE A 500 14.87 -13.29 13.63
C ILE A 500 13.54 -12.64 14.05
N CYS A 501 13.19 -12.71 15.34
CA CYS A 501 11.99 -12.10 15.90
C CYS A 501 12.25 -10.67 16.40
N HIS A 502 13.40 -10.42 17.03
CA HIS A 502 13.66 -9.13 17.67
C HIS A 502 14.46 -8.15 16.81
N GLU A 503 15.05 -8.57 15.69
CA GLU A 503 16.11 -7.81 14.99
C GLU A 503 17.28 -7.49 15.92
N GLY A 504 18.04 -6.42 15.63
CA GLY A 504 19.21 -6.02 16.41
C GLY A 504 20.54 -6.51 15.88
N GLN A 505 21.59 -6.25 16.66
CA GLN A 505 22.95 -6.66 16.34
C GLN A 505 23.31 -7.92 17.13
N GLY A 506 22.93 -9.09 16.62
CA GLY A 506 23.15 -10.37 17.33
C GLY A 506 24.62 -10.78 17.51
N SER A 507 25.56 -10.11 16.84
CA SER A 507 27.00 -10.31 17.08
C SER A 507 27.53 -9.55 18.30
N ALA A 508 26.78 -8.57 18.81
CA ALA A 508 27.17 -7.76 19.95
C ALA A 508 27.22 -8.60 21.23
N THR A 509 28.09 -8.20 22.14
CA THR A 509 28.27 -8.84 23.46
C THR A 509 28.13 -7.82 24.59
N ASP A 510 27.59 -6.65 24.29
CA ASP A 510 27.42 -5.52 25.22
C ASP A 510 26.10 -4.81 24.90
N PHE A 511 25.41 -4.34 25.93
CA PHE A 511 24.04 -3.81 25.86
C PHE A 511 23.89 -2.68 24.84
N LYS A 512 24.79 -1.69 24.90
CA LYS A 512 24.77 -0.49 24.04
C LYS A 512 25.04 -0.78 22.55
N TRP A 513 25.63 -1.93 22.23
CA TRP A 513 25.97 -2.32 20.85
C TRP A 513 25.02 -3.36 20.27
N ALA A 514 24.16 -3.99 21.08
CA ALA A 514 23.14 -4.92 20.59
C ALA A 514 21.99 -4.21 19.85
N SER A 515 21.99 -2.87 19.84
CA SER A 515 20.98 -2.02 19.20
C SER A 515 19.58 -2.26 19.80
N HIS A 516 19.49 -2.38 21.13
CA HIS A 516 18.21 -2.36 21.84
C HIS A 516 17.49 -1.03 21.56
N THR A 517 16.19 -1.09 21.28
CA THR A 517 15.38 0.11 21.10
C THR A 517 14.48 0.30 22.31
N PRO A 518 14.55 1.45 23.01
CA PRO A 518 13.68 1.72 24.13
C PRO A 518 12.23 1.80 23.68
N ASN A 519 11.31 1.34 24.51
CA ASN A 519 9.88 1.38 24.25
C ASN A 519 9.29 2.77 24.54
N ASP A 520 9.91 3.58 25.39
CA ASP A 520 9.46 4.93 25.72
C ASP A 520 10.62 5.88 26.11
N GLU A 521 10.33 7.18 26.23
CA GLU A 521 11.35 8.21 26.53
C GLU A 521 11.93 8.09 27.95
N ARG A 522 11.15 7.56 28.92
CA ARG A 522 11.64 7.33 30.29
C ARG A 522 12.69 6.22 30.28
N GLN A 523 12.37 5.09 29.64
CA GLN A 523 13.27 3.95 29.49
C GLN A 523 14.54 4.35 28.75
N LYS A 524 14.41 5.15 27.69
CA LYS A 524 15.56 5.71 26.96
C LYS A 524 16.51 6.49 27.88
N LYS A 525 15.99 7.44 28.66
CA LYS A 525 16.80 8.25 29.59
C LYS A 525 17.48 7.36 30.63
N GLU A 526 16.73 6.44 31.21
CA GLU A 526 17.27 5.47 32.17
C GLU A 526 18.38 4.62 31.55
N TRP A 527 18.18 4.11 30.33
CA TRP A 527 19.17 3.28 29.64
C TRP A 527 20.41 4.07 29.22
N ALA A 528 20.26 5.33 28.82
CA ALA A 528 21.38 6.21 28.51
C ALA A 528 22.25 6.45 29.76
N GLU A 529 21.62 6.72 30.91
CA GLU A 529 22.31 6.96 32.18
C GLU A 529 22.95 5.69 32.75
N LYS A 530 22.18 4.60 32.85
CA LYS A 530 22.58 3.38 33.56
C LYS A 530 23.46 2.46 32.72
N TYR A 531 23.19 2.37 31.42
CA TYR A 531 23.83 1.40 30.53
C TYR A 531 24.64 2.04 29.38
N GLY A 532 24.69 3.37 29.32
CA GLY A 532 25.39 4.09 28.25
C GLY A 532 24.78 3.87 26.87
N TRP A 533 23.45 3.70 26.83
CA TRP A 533 22.70 3.54 25.59
C TRP A 533 22.85 4.76 24.66
N PHE A 534 22.89 4.50 23.36
CA PHE A 534 22.85 5.51 22.31
C PHE A 534 22.17 4.94 21.07
N ASP A 535 21.60 5.82 20.24
CA ASP A 535 21.02 5.42 18.96
C ASP A 535 22.12 5.19 17.91
N ASN A 536 22.28 3.94 17.48
CA ASN A 536 23.29 3.54 16.51
C ASN A 536 22.77 3.67 15.08
N HIS A 537 22.86 4.89 14.53
CA HIS A 537 22.43 5.23 13.18
C HIS A 537 23.15 4.45 12.05
N HIS A 538 24.26 3.76 12.36
CA HIS A 538 24.97 2.93 11.39
C HIS A 538 24.42 1.50 11.28
N TRP A 539 23.54 1.10 12.19
CA TRP A 539 22.93 -0.23 12.19
C TRP A 539 21.51 -0.16 11.65
N ILE A 540 21.33 -0.58 10.39
CA ILE A 540 20.07 -0.46 9.64
C ILE A 540 18.91 -1.34 10.13
N TYR A 541 19.19 -2.29 11.04
CA TYR A 541 18.21 -3.21 11.63
C TYR A 541 18.32 -3.22 13.16
N PRO A 542 18.01 -2.10 13.85
CA PRO A 542 17.97 -2.08 15.31
C PRO A 542 16.88 -3.04 15.80
N MET A 543 16.93 -3.43 17.08
CA MET A 543 15.89 -4.29 17.64
C MET A 543 14.54 -3.59 17.55
N SER A 544 13.48 -4.32 17.21
CA SER A 544 12.13 -3.76 17.27
C SER A 544 11.81 -3.40 18.73
N PRO A 545 11.30 -2.18 19.01
CA PRO A 545 10.80 -1.87 20.34
C PRO A 545 9.63 -2.80 20.66
N GLN A 546 9.37 -3.04 21.95
CA GLN A 546 8.36 -3.99 22.43
C GLN A 546 6.99 -3.75 21.76
N ARG A 547 6.57 -2.49 21.59
CA ARG A 547 5.30 -2.14 20.92
C ARG A 547 5.17 -2.57 19.46
N PHE A 548 6.27 -2.80 18.75
CA PHE A 548 6.27 -3.19 17.33
C PHE A 548 6.88 -4.58 17.10
N ILE A 549 7.09 -5.37 18.15
CA ILE A 549 7.75 -6.68 18.03
C ILE A 549 6.97 -7.64 17.12
N GLU A 550 5.64 -7.57 17.19
CA GLU A 550 4.71 -8.40 16.40
C GLU A 550 4.85 -8.19 14.89
N SER A 551 5.40 -7.05 14.44
CA SER A 551 5.67 -6.80 13.01
C SER A 551 6.53 -7.89 12.37
N THR A 552 7.39 -8.54 13.16
CA THR A 552 8.31 -9.55 12.65
C THR A 552 7.65 -10.91 12.39
N CYS A 553 6.43 -11.15 12.89
CA CYS A 553 5.69 -12.38 12.62
C CYS A 553 5.43 -12.56 11.11
N LEU A 554 5.21 -11.46 10.38
CA LEU A 554 5.03 -11.46 8.91
C LEU A 554 6.26 -11.92 8.12
N LYS A 555 7.41 -12.14 8.76
CA LYS A 555 8.55 -12.77 8.07
C LYS A 555 8.24 -14.21 7.68
N CYS A 556 7.49 -14.94 8.51
CA CYS A 556 7.19 -16.36 8.30
C CYS A 556 5.69 -16.65 8.13
N HIS A 557 4.84 -15.82 8.74
CA HIS A 557 3.39 -15.95 8.75
C HIS A 557 2.77 -15.01 7.73
N HIS A 558 2.61 -15.50 6.50
CA HIS A 558 2.20 -14.67 5.37
C HIS A 558 0.69 -14.61 5.18
N ASP A 559 -0.01 -15.65 5.60
CA ASP A 559 -1.47 -15.67 5.69
C ASP A 559 -1.87 -15.14 7.07
N VAL A 560 -1.88 -13.81 7.21
CA VAL A 560 -2.05 -13.07 8.47
C VAL A 560 -3.21 -13.55 9.36
N VAL A 561 -4.25 -14.10 8.74
CA VAL A 561 -5.45 -14.66 9.41
C VAL A 561 -5.08 -15.81 10.35
N GLU A 562 -4.00 -16.55 10.10
CA GLU A 562 -3.56 -17.65 10.97
C GLU A 562 -3.02 -17.18 12.34
N LEU A 563 -2.78 -15.87 12.49
CA LEU A 563 -2.38 -15.25 13.74
C LEU A 563 -3.59 -14.75 14.56
N GLU A 564 -4.81 -14.96 14.08
CA GLU A 564 -6.04 -14.73 14.83
C GLU A 564 -6.25 -15.82 15.90
N PRO A 565 -7.16 -15.61 16.87
CA PRO A 565 -7.45 -16.60 17.90
C PRO A 565 -7.85 -17.96 17.32
N SER A 566 -7.32 -19.05 17.89
CA SER A 566 -7.63 -20.44 17.47
C SER A 566 -7.88 -21.35 18.66
N GLU A 567 -8.36 -22.57 18.42
CA GLU A 567 -8.52 -23.57 19.50
C GLU A 567 -7.19 -23.88 20.21
N ARG A 568 -6.09 -23.86 19.47
CA ARG A 568 -4.74 -24.11 20.00
C ARG A 568 -4.18 -22.90 20.74
N PHE A 569 -4.45 -21.70 20.22
CA PHE A 569 -4.01 -20.43 20.80
C PHE A 569 -5.21 -19.50 20.99
N PRO A 570 -5.99 -19.67 22.07
CA PRO A 570 -7.13 -18.79 22.37
C PRO A 570 -6.68 -17.34 22.59
N GLU A 571 -5.50 -17.15 23.18
CA GLU A 571 -4.80 -15.88 23.16
C GLU A 571 -4.03 -15.75 21.83
N PRO A 572 -4.42 -14.81 20.96
CA PRO A 572 -3.84 -14.69 19.62
C PRO A 572 -2.32 -14.46 19.69
N PRO A 573 -1.52 -15.07 18.80
CA PRO A 573 -0.07 -14.88 18.80
C PRO A 573 0.40 -13.44 18.54
N ALA A 574 -0.34 -12.68 17.72
CA ALA A 574 0.03 -11.32 17.29
C ALA A 574 -1.21 -10.39 17.14
N PRO A 575 -1.89 -10.03 18.24
CA PRO A 575 -3.14 -9.28 18.21
C PRO A 575 -3.02 -7.86 17.62
N THR A 576 -1.90 -7.17 17.83
CA THR A 576 -1.67 -5.82 17.31
C THR A 576 -1.43 -5.87 15.81
N LEU A 577 -0.67 -6.87 15.35
CA LEU A 577 -0.43 -7.10 13.93
C LEU A 577 -1.73 -7.42 13.17
N THR A 578 -2.53 -8.36 13.67
CA THR A 578 -3.80 -8.74 13.04
C THR A 578 -4.81 -7.59 13.06
N HIS A 579 -4.83 -6.81 14.15
CA HIS A 579 -5.63 -5.58 14.20
C HIS A 579 -5.18 -4.58 13.12
N GLY A 580 -3.88 -4.35 12.95
CA GLY A 580 -3.33 -3.48 11.91
C GLY A 580 -3.71 -3.91 10.49
N TYR A 581 -3.62 -5.22 10.22
CA TYR A 581 -4.08 -5.83 8.97
C TYR A 581 -5.58 -5.55 8.72
N ASN A 582 -6.41 -5.74 9.75
CA ASN A 582 -7.84 -5.52 9.67
C ASN A 582 -8.22 -4.03 9.53
N VAL A 583 -7.49 -3.11 10.17
CA VAL A 583 -7.67 -1.65 9.99
C VAL A 583 -7.32 -1.23 8.55
N ILE A 584 -6.22 -1.72 7.98
CA ILE A 584 -5.86 -1.47 6.58
C ILE A 584 -6.95 -1.98 5.62
N ARG A 585 -7.55 -3.13 5.93
CA ARG A 585 -8.69 -3.67 5.15
C ARG A 585 -9.93 -2.78 5.27
N LYS A 586 -10.27 -2.39 6.50
CA LYS A 586 -11.43 -1.55 6.84
C LYS A 586 -11.41 -0.20 6.12
N TYR A 587 -10.26 0.47 6.13
CA TYR A 587 -10.09 1.79 5.53
C TYR A 587 -9.57 1.76 4.09
N GLY A 588 -9.21 0.58 3.58
CA GLY A 588 -8.97 0.42 2.16
C GLY A 588 -7.61 0.89 1.66
N CYS A 589 -6.58 0.93 2.52
CA CYS A 589 -5.28 1.49 2.13
C CYS A 589 -4.66 0.79 0.91
N TYR A 590 -5.01 -0.48 0.69
CA TYR A 590 -4.60 -1.30 -0.46
C TYR A 590 -5.16 -0.83 -1.81
N GLY A 591 -6.22 0.00 -1.81
CA GLY A 591 -6.74 0.60 -3.04
C GLY A 591 -5.79 1.64 -3.63
N CYS A 592 -5.07 2.36 -2.77
CA CYS A 592 -4.04 3.31 -3.17
C CYS A 592 -2.65 2.67 -3.20
N HIS A 593 -2.32 1.82 -2.23
CA HIS A 593 -1.00 1.22 -2.07
C HIS A 593 -0.96 -0.23 -2.55
N GLU A 594 -0.02 -0.57 -3.41
CA GLU A 594 0.16 -1.97 -3.81
C GLU A 594 0.85 -2.78 -2.68
N VAL A 595 0.21 -3.89 -2.28
CA VAL A 595 0.73 -4.86 -1.31
C VAL A 595 0.56 -6.25 -1.92
N ASN A 596 1.61 -6.77 -2.55
CA ASN A 596 1.55 -7.95 -3.41
C ASN A 596 2.50 -9.08 -2.96
N GLY A 597 3.04 -8.97 -1.74
CA GLY A 597 4.08 -9.85 -1.20
C GLY A 597 5.37 -9.87 -2.05
N TYR A 598 6.24 -10.83 -1.77
CA TYR A 598 7.37 -11.17 -2.63
C TYR A 598 6.92 -12.00 -3.83
N ASP A 599 7.33 -11.58 -5.02
CA ASP A 599 7.01 -12.23 -6.29
C ASP A 599 8.16 -13.13 -6.75
N GLY A 600 8.17 -14.38 -6.27
CA GLY A 600 9.13 -15.40 -6.68
C GLY A 600 8.68 -16.13 -7.96
N PRO A 601 9.61 -16.72 -8.74
CA PRO A 601 9.29 -17.40 -10.01
C PRO A 601 8.30 -18.56 -9.89
N ASP A 602 8.20 -19.20 -8.71
CA ASP A 602 7.38 -20.39 -8.49
C ASP A 602 6.23 -20.17 -7.49
N LYS A 603 6.30 -19.12 -6.64
CA LYS A 603 5.28 -18.84 -5.60
C LYS A 603 5.42 -17.41 -5.08
N ARG A 604 4.28 -16.74 -4.85
CA ARG A 604 4.23 -15.50 -4.05
C ARG A 604 4.29 -15.81 -2.56
N ILE A 605 5.05 -15.02 -1.84
CA ILE A 605 5.30 -15.22 -0.41
C ILE A 605 5.13 -13.88 0.30
N GLY A 606 4.17 -13.78 1.23
CA GLY A 606 3.78 -12.54 1.91
C GLY A 606 2.30 -12.19 1.71
N PRO A 607 1.71 -11.29 2.52
CA PRO A 607 0.33 -10.89 2.36
C PRO A 607 0.07 -10.27 0.98
N ASP A 608 -0.91 -10.80 0.25
CA ASP A 608 -1.41 -10.20 -1.00
C ASP A 608 -2.74 -9.52 -0.73
N MET A 609 -2.73 -8.19 -0.75
CA MET A 609 -3.92 -7.36 -0.52
C MET A 609 -4.31 -6.62 -1.80
N ARG A 610 -3.90 -7.09 -2.98
CA ARG A 610 -4.26 -6.44 -4.24
C ARG A 610 -5.77 -6.48 -4.47
N LEU A 611 -6.24 -5.43 -5.13
CA LEU A 611 -7.59 -5.39 -5.66
C LEU A 611 -7.81 -6.52 -6.66
N GLU A 612 -9.00 -7.09 -6.60
CA GLU A 612 -9.43 -8.05 -7.59
C GLU A 612 -9.64 -7.41 -8.98
N PRO A 613 -9.59 -8.23 -10.05
CA PRO A 613 -9.93 -7.77 -11.38
C PRO A 613 -11.35 -7.19 -11.48
N GLN A 614 -11.48 -6.06 -12.17
CA GLN A 614 -12.72 -5.29 -12.22
C GLN A 614 -13.68 -5.76 -13.32
N PHE A 615 -13.97 -7.08 -13.39
CA PHE A 615 -14.81 -7.65 -14.44
C PHE A 615 -16.25 -7.10 -14.40
N TYR A 616 -16.80 -6.94 -13.19
CA TYR A 616 -18.11 -6.32 -12.98
C TYR A 616 -18.18 -4.89 -13.56
N ALA A 617 -17.20 -4.04 -13.24
CA ALA A 617 -17.14 -2.67 -13.72
C ALA A 617 -16.95 -2.61 -15.24
N ALA A 618 -16.11 -3.49 -15.80
CA ALA A 618 -15.94 -3.61 -17.25
C ALA A 618 -17.24 -3.99 -17.97
N ALA A 619 -18.01 -4.94 -17.42
CA ALA A 619 -19.30 -5.35 -17.99
C ALA A 619 -20.34 -4.23 -17.92
N LEU A 620 -20.41 -3.50 -16.80
CA LEU A 620 -21.29 -2.32 -16.67
C LEU A 620 -20.91 -1.18 -17.60
N GLU A 621 -19.61 -0.97 -17.84
CA GLU A 621 -19.16 0.04 -18.79
C GLU A 621 -19.58 -0.34 -20.21
N ILE A 622 -19.53 -1.62 -20.58
CA ILE A 622 -20.09 -2.09 -21.86
C ILE A 622 -21.60 -1.88 -21.89
N ALA A 623 -22.36 -2.34 -20.88
CA ALA A 623 -23.81 -2.32 -20.91
C ALA A 623 -24.42 -0.91 -20.91
N ASN A 624 -23.87 -0.01 -20.08
CA ASN A 624 -24.56 1.23 -19.70
C ASN A 624 -23.89 2.50 -20.25
N ASN A 625 -22.69 2.42 -20.85
CA ASN A 625 -22.14 3.58 -21.55
C ASN A 625 -22.89 3.75 -22.89
N PRO A 626 -23.59 4.88 -23.13
CA PRO A 626 -24.35 5.09 -24.36
C PRO A 626 -23.50 5.03 -25.65
N GLN A 627 -22.18 5.23 -25.52
CA GLN A 627 -21.21 5.20 -26.61
C GLN A 627 -20.50 3.84 -26.74
N SER A 628 -20.87 2.82 -25.96
CA SER A 628 -20.20 1.52 -25.99
C SER A 628 -20.46 0.73 -27.27
N GLY A 629 -21.67 0.89 -27.85
CA GLY A 629 -22.16 0.04 -28.94
C GLY A 629 -22.83 -1.27 -28.48
N PHE A 630 -23.20 -1.39 -27.20
CA PHE A 630 -23.83 -2.59 -26.62
C PHE A 630 -25.06 -3.09 -27.38
N ASP A 631 -25.97 -2.20 -27.77
CA ASP A 631 -27.20 -2.56 -28.49
C ASP A 631 -26.93 -3.18 -29.87
N ASN A 632 -25.73 -2.96 -30.43
CA ASN A 632 -25.32 -3.52 -31.73
C ASN A 632 -24.77 -4.96 -31.61
N LEU A 633 -24.49 -5.44 -30.40
CA LEU A 633 -24.03 -6.81 -30.16
C LEU A 633 -25.12 -7.84 -30.48
N SER A 634 -24.72 -9.09 -30.72
CA SER A 634 -25.65 -10.22 -30.84
C SER A 634 -26.39 -10.46 -29.51
N GLU A 635 -27.53 -11.15 -29.55
CA GLU A 635 -28.26 -11.55 -28.34
C GLU A 635 -27.36 -12.35 -27.37
N GLU A 636 -26.49 -13.22 -27.91
CA GLU A 636 -25.49 -13.95 -27.13
C GLU A 636 -24.50 -13.00 -26.45
N GLY A 637 -23.92 -12.03 -27.19
CA GLY A 637 -23.01 -11.04 -26.63
C GLY A 637 -23.64 -10.21 -25.52
N GLN A 638 -24.87 -9.73 -25.74
CA GLN A 638 -25.62 -8.98 -24.71
C GLN A 638 -25.94 -9.85 -23.48
N SER A 639 -26.28 -11.12 -23.69
CA SER A 639 -26.54 -12.05 -22.59
C SER A 639 -25.29 -12.32 -21.76
N LEU A 640 -24.11 -12.45 -22.40
CA LEU A 640 -22.84 -12.66 -21.70
C LEU A 640 -22.42 -11.45 -20.86
N VAL A 641 -22.69 -10.22 -21.35
CA VAL A 641 -22.46 -9.00 -20.56
C VAL A 641 -23.37 -8.98 -19.34
N ARG A 642 -24.67 -9.28 -19.49
CA ARG A 642 -25.63 -9.34 -18.36
C ARG A 642 -25.25 -10.41 -17.34
N ASP A 643 -24.87 -11.61 -17.81
CA ASP A 643 -24.39 -12.69 -16.94
C ASP A 643 -23.14 -12.29 -16.17
N LEU A 644 -22.21 -11.55 -16.77
CA LEU A 644 -21.01 -11.07 -16.07
C LEU A 644 -21.30 -9.94 -15.06
N ILE A 645 -22.38 -9.17 -15.23
CA ILE A 645 -22.85 -8.19 -14.24
C ILE A 645 -23.42 -8.90 -13.01
N GLU A 646 -24.26 -9.92 -13.23
CA GLU A 646 -24.92 -10.70 -12.18
C GLU A 646 -23.94 -11.65 -11.47
N ASN A 647 -23.07 -12.31 -12.24
CA ASN A 647 -22.13 -13.36 -11.80
C ASN A 647 -20.70 -13.02 -12.27
N PRO A 648 -20.05 -11.99 -11.68
CA PRO A 648 -18.72 -11.53 -12.09
C PRO A 648 -17.61 -12.59 -11.98
N GLU A 649 -17.81 -13.63 -11.18
CA GLU A 649 -16.93 -14.79 -11.03
C GLU A 649 -17.05 -15.81 -12.18
N ASN A 650 -18.05 -15.67 -13.06
CA ASN A 650 -18.29 -16.61 -14.15
C ASN A 650 -17.23 -16.48 -15.26
N GLN A 651 -16.15 -17.26 -15.10
CA GLN A 651 -15.01 -17.26 -16.01
C GLN A 651 -15.38 -17.65 -17.44
N ILE A 652 -16.33 -18.59 -17.61
CA ILE A 652 -16.76 -19.07 -18.94
C ILE A 652 -17.44 -17.94 -19.70
N ALA A 653 -18.37 -17.23 -19.05
CA ALA A 653 -19.06 -16.09 -19.66
C ALA A 653 -18.07 -14.98 -20.05
N ARG A 654 -17.15 -14.64 -19.13
CA ARG A 654 -16.09 -13.66 -19.38
C ARG A 654 -15.19 -14.04 -20.55
N HIS A 655 -14.71 -15.28 -20.62
CA HIS A 655 -13.83 -15.74 -21.70
C HIS A 655 -14.52 -15.67 -23.06
N LYS A 656 -15.78 -16.09 -23.14
CA LYS A 656 -16.58 -15.97 -24.37
C LYS A 656 -16.79 -14.52 -24.77
N LEU A 657 -17.16 -13.66 -23.82
CA LEU A 657 -17.32 -12.23 -24.05
C LEU A 657 -16.02 -11.61 -24.57
N TYR A 658 -14.88 -11.96 -23.96
CA TYR A 658 -13.57 -11.47 -24.40
C TYR A 658 -13.26 -11.86 -25.85
N GLN A 659 -13.57 -13.10 -26.27
CA GLN A 659 -13.41 -13.51 -27.67
C GLN A 659 -14.30 -12.70 -28.61
N ILE A 660 -15.58 -12.50 -28.26
CA ILE A 660 -16.51 -11.68 -29.07
C ILE A 660 -15.96 -10.26 -29.23
N VAL A 661 -15.45 -9.66 -28.16
CA VAL A 661 -14.88 -8.29 -28.21
C VAL A 661 -13.60 -8.24 -29.07
N LEU A 662 -12.78 -9.29 -29.06
CA LEU A 662 -11.58 -9.38 -29.91
C LEU A 662 -11.94 -9.59 -31.39
N GLU A 663 -12.92 -10.42 -31.68
CA GLU A 663 -13.43 -10.63 -33.04
C GLU A 663 -14.04 -9.35 -33.60
N ASP A 664 -14.85 -8.66 -32.79
CA ASP A 664 -15.45 -7.37 -33.15
C ASP A 664 -14.39 -6.30 -33.45
N LYS A 665 -13.32 -6.24 -32.66
CA LYS A 665 -12.18 -5.33 -32.88
C LYS A 665 -11.49 -5.54 -34.24
N LEU A 666 -11.51 -6.78 -34.75
CA LEU A 666 -10.86 -7.15 -36.01
C LEU A 666 -11.82 -7.11 -37.22
N ALA A 667 -13.12 -6.86 -36.99
CA ALA A 667 -14.11 -6.77 -38.04
C ALA A 667 -13.90 -5.49 -38.88
N ASP A 668 -14.30 -5.54 -40.15
CA ASP A 668 -14.26 -4.38 -41.06
C ASP A 668 -15.19 -3.25 -40.56
N GLU A 669 -16.30 -3.62 -39.91
CA GLU A 669 -17.26 -2.72 -39.26
C GLU A 669 -17.48 -3.15 -37.80
N PRO A 670 -16.60 -2.69 -36.87
CA PRO A 670 -16.74 -3.01 -35.45
C PRO A 670 -18.02 -2.43 -34.86
N LYS A 671 -18.72 -3.20 -34.05
CA LYS A 671 -19.98 -2.83 -33.39
C LYS A 671 -19.75 -2.08 -32.09
N LEU A 672 -18.70 -2.44 -31.36
CA LEU A 672 -18.28 -1.76 -30.15
C LEU A 672 -17.36 -0.59 -30.48
N SER A 673 -17.33 0.41 -29.59
CA SER A 673 -16.48 1.58 -29.78
C SER A 673 -15.00 1.27 -29.57
N ALA A 674 -14.14 2.09 -30.19
CA ALA A 674 -12.70 1.99 -30.06
C ALA A 674 -12.21 2.13 -28.60
N ASP A 675 -12.95 2.85 -27.75
CA ASP A 675 -12.66 2.96 -26.32
C ASP A 675 -12.81 1.61 -25.61
N ILE A 676 -13.92 0.90 -25.87
CA ILE A 676 -14.15 -0.46 -25.33
C ILE A 676 -13.03 -1.41 -25.77
N HIS A 677 -12.66 -1.42 -27.06
CA HIS A 677 -11.59 -2.30 -27.56
C HIS A 677 -10.20 -1.98 -26.99
N LYS A 678 -9.95 -0.73 -26.59
CA LYS A 678 -8.64 -0.25 -26.13
C LYS A 678 -8.49 -0.35 -24.62
N ARG A 679 -9.51 0.04 -23.86
CA ARG A 679 -9.44 0.18 -22.39
C ARG A 679 -10.15 -0.95 -21.66
N ILE A 680 -11.34 -1.34 -22.12
CA ILE A 680 -12.17 -2.31 -21.40
C ILE A 680 -11.82 -3.76 -21.79
N ALA A 681 -11.58 -4.04 -23.06
CA ALA A 681 -11.23 -5.38 -23.52
C ALA A 681 -10.02 -6.00 -22.79
N PRO A 682 -8.92 -5.28 -22.51
CA PRO A 682 -7.81 -5.82 -21.73
C PRO A 682 -8.17 -6.27 -20.32
N LEU A 683 -9.21 -5.67 -19.69
CA LEU A 683 -9.66 -6.02 -18.35
C LEU A 683 -10.36 -7.38 -18.30
N LEU A 684 -10.87 -7.88 -19.42
CA LEU A 684 -11.51 -9.20 -19.52
C LEU A 684 -10.50 -10.35 -19.69
N LYS A 685 -9.22 -10.04 -19.90
CA LYS A 685 -8.15 -11.03 -20.05
C LYS A 685 -7.88 -11.76 -18.73
N ASP A 686 -7.37 -12.99 -18.83
CA ASP A 686 -6.79 -13.68 -17.67
C ASP A 686 -5.65 -12.87 -17.04
N VAL A 687 -5.74 -12.75 -15.73
CA VAL A 687 -4.69 -12.19 -14.87
C VAL A 687 -3.97 -13.38 -14.25
N GLU A 688 -2.66 -13.46 -14.44
CA GLU A 688 -1.84 -14.59 -13.99
C GLU A 688 -1.93 -14.80 -12.47
N VAL A 689 -1.94 -13.70 -11.70
CA VAL A 689 -2.17 -13.73 -10.25
C VAL A 689 -3.14 -12.61 -9.88
N PRO A 690 -4.46 -12.86 -9.90
CA PRO A 690 -5.45 -11.84 -9.55
C PRO A 690 -5.41 -11.53 -8.05
N GLY A 691 -5.62 -10.27 -7.69
CA GLY A 691 -5.92 -9.91 -6.31
C GLY A 691 -7.27 -10.46 -5.88
N SER A 692 -7.55 -10.42 -4.57
CA SER A 692 -8.77 -10.98 -3.97
C SER A 692 -9.61 -9.95 -3.22
N LEU A 693 -9.09 -8.74 -3.00
CA LEU A 693 -9.79 -7.73 -2.23
C LEU A 693 -10.72 -6.89 -3.11
N ALA A 694 -11.97 -6.76 -2.68
CA ALA A 694 -12.92 -5.83 -3.29
C ALA A 694 -12.53 -4.38 -3.00
N LYS A 695 -13.08 -3.44 -3.78
CA LYS A 695 -12.92 -2.03 -3.44
C LYS A 695 -13.67 -1.69 -2.14
N PRO A 696 -13.06 -0.91 -1.23
CA PRO A 696 -13.60 -0.62 0.11
C PRO A 696 -14.78 0.36 0.12
N GLY A 697 -14.87 1.25 -0.87
CA GLY A 697 -15.91 2.25 -1.00
C GLY A 697 -17.09 1.75 -1.85
N PRO A 698 -18.29 2.33 -1.68
CA PRO A 698 -19.43 1.99 -2.53
C PRO A 698 -19.15 2.37 -3.99
N SER A 699 -19.78 1.63 -4.91
CA SER A 699 -19.87 2.05 -6.31
C SER A 699 -20.46 3.45 -6.41
N LEU A 700 -19.83 4.29 -7.23
CA LEU A 700 -20.30 5.64 -7.57
C LEU A 700 -20.91 5.69 -8.98
N ARG A 701 -21.15 4.53 -9.60
CA ARG A 701 -21.71 4.44 -10.95
C ARG A 701 -23.16 4.93 -11.02
N PHE A 702 -23.92 4.85 -9.93
CA PHE A 702 -25.34 5.21 -9.85
C PHE A 702 -25.56 6.29 -8.79
N VAL A 703 -24.64 7.26 -8.72
CA VAL A 703 -24.56 8.17 -7.58
C VAL A 703 -25.71 9.19 -7.55
N THR A 704 -26.18 9.62 -8.72
CA THR A 704 -27.26 10.62 -8.86
C THR A 704 -28.63 10.08 -8.42
N ASP A 705 -28.88 8.78 -8.56
CA ASP A 705 -30.13 8.16 -8.10
C ASP A 705 -30.16 8.03 -6.56
N LYS A 706 -29.02 8.23 -5.92
CA LYS A 706 -28.84 8.06 -4.48
C LYS A 706 -28.66 9.39 -3.75
N LEU A 707 -27.92 10.34 -4.30
CA LEU A 707 -27.42 11.54 -3.60
C LEU A 707 -27.71 12.82 -4.37
N ASP A 708 -28.08 13.87 -3.64
CA ASP A 708 -28.15 15.23 -4.16
C ASP A 708 -26.77 15.91 -4.23
N ASP A 709 -26.64 16.92 -5.08
CA ASP A 709 -25.36 17.61 -5.34
C ASP A 709 -24.80 18.29 -4.07
N ALA A 710 -25.67 18.84 -3.20
CA ALA A 710 -25.24 19.53 -1.98
C ALA A 710 -24.70 18.55 -0.94
N PHE A 711 -25.34 17.38 -0.77
CA PHE A 711 -24.79 16.29 0.05
C PHE A 711 -23.44 15.81 -0.50
N LEU A 712 -23.33 15.60 -1.82
CA LEU A 712 -22.08 15.16 -2.44
C LEU A 712 -20.93 16.13 -2.20
N TYR A 713 -21.16 17.43 -2.39
CA TYR A 713 -20.16 18.46 -2.19
C TYR A 713 -19.66 18.46 -0.73
N ASP A 714 -20.58 18.48 0.22
CA ASP A 714 -20.24 18.54 1.65
C ASP A 714 -19.53 17.26 2.13
N TRP A 715 -20.00 16.08 1.67
CA TRP A 715 -19.38 14.80 1.96
C TRP A 715 -17.96 14.68 1.40
N ILE A 716 -17.71 15.17 0.18
CA ILE A 716 -16.37 15.16 -0.42
C ILE A 716 -15.44 16.14 0.29
N ARG A 717 -15.95 17.32 0.67
CA ARG A 717 -15.20 18.36 1.39
C ARG A 717 -14.74 17.89 2.77
N GLU A 718 -15.68 17.41 3.59
CA GLU A 718 -15.44 17.04 4.98
C GLU A 718 -16.41 15.92 5.42
N PRO A 719 -16.08 14.63 5.16
CA PRO A 719 -16.97 13.51 5.47
C PRO A 719 -17.43 13.45 6.94
N LYS A 720 -16.58 13.91 7.87
CA LYS A 720 -16.86 13.93 9.31
C LYS A 720 -17.99 14.89 9.70
N HIS A 721 -18.25 15.92 8.89
CA HIS A 721 -19.33 16.88 9.13
C HIS A 721 -20.70 16.20 9.14
N PHE A 722 -20.93 15.22 8.25
CA PHE A 722 -22.14 14.38 8.27
C PHE A 722 -21.99 13.18 9.21
N ARG A 723 -20.84 12.49 9.17
CA ARG A 723 -20.64 11.26 9.95
C ARG A 723 -19.25 11.21 10.59
N PRO A 724 -19.13 11.46 11.90
CA PRO A 724 -17.86 11.38 12.62
C PRO A 724 -17.16 10.01 12.51
N SER A 725 -17.93 8.91 12.51
CA SER A 725 -17.45 7.53 12.39
C SER A 725 -17.21 7.06 10.93
N THR A 726 -17.15 7.99 9.98
CA THR A 726 -16.94 7.68 8.56
C THR A 726 -15.62 6.97 8.29
N ARG A 727 -15.62 6.06 7.32
CA ARG A 727 -14.40 5.42 6.79
C ARG A 727 -13.77 6.20 5.64
N MET A 728 -14.50 7.14 5.03
CA MET A 728 -13.96 7.96 3.94
C MET A 728 -12.96 8.96 4.55
N PRO A 729 -11.69 8.93 4.12
CA PRO A 729 -10.68 9.85 4.65
C PRO A 729 -10.91 11.25 4.09
N GLN A 730 -10.38 12.26 4.77
CA GLN A 730 -10.52 13.66 4.38
C GLN A 730 -9.43 14.05 3.38
N PHE A 731 -9.83 14.53 2.19
CA PHE A 731 -8.91 14.95 1.13
C PHE A 731 -8.74 16.48 1.05
N PHE A 732 -9.72 17.25 1.52
CA PHE A 732 -9.77 18.70 1.37
C PHE A 732 -9.78 19.38 2.75
N GLY A 733 -9.44 20.67 2.79
CA GLY A 733 -9.38 21.43 4.04
C GLY A 733 -8.14 21.17 4.92
N LEU A 734 -7.16 20.41 4.43
CA LEU A 734 -5.96 20.03 5.20
C LEU A 734 -4.84 21.09 5.11
N TRP A 735 -5.11 22.33 5.51
CA TRP A 735 -4.20 23.47 5.25
C TRP A 735 -3.18 23.78 6.34
N ASN A 736 -3.13 23.01 7.43
CA ASN A 736 -2.27 23.30 8.59
C ASN A 736 -0.78 23.44 8.27
N HIS A 737 -0.33 22.80 7.18
CA HIS A 737 1.05 22.82 6.70
C HIS A 737 1.33 23.91 5.64
N LEU A 738 0.35 24.76 5.33
CA LEU A 738 0.44 25.79 4.29
C LEU A 738 0.37 27.19 4.90
N GLU A 739 1.13 28.11 4.33
CA GLU A 739 1.15 29.53 4.73
C GLU A 739 1.07 30.45 3.49
N GLY A 740 0.77 31.74 3.72
CA GLY A 740 0.80 32.78 2.70
C GLY A 740 -0.02 32.48 1.43
N GLU A 741 0.58 32.76 0.27
CA GLU A 741 -0.03 32.55 -1.05
C GLU A 741 -0.40 31.08 -1.31
N SER A 742 0.41 30.14 -0.82
CA SER A 742 0.16 28.70 -0.99
C SER A 742 -1.12 28.22 -0.31
N LYS A 743 -1.42 28.76 0.88
CA LYS A 743 -2.67 28.50 1.59
C LYS A 743 -3.85 29.16 0.88
N ALA A 744 -3.72 30.43 0.46
CA ALA A 744 -4.76 31.13 -0.28
C ALA A 744 -5.13 30.41 -1.58
N LYS A 745 -4.13 29.98 -2.38
CA LYS A 745 -4.34 29.22 -3.62
C LYS A 745 -5.06 27.89 -3.36
N ALA A 746 -4.72 27.18 -2.28
CA ALA A 746 -5.43 25.95 -1.90
C ALA A 746 -6.89 26.20 -1.51
N GLN A 747 -7.15 27.23 -0.70
CA GLN A 747 -8.50 27.63 -0.30
C GLN A 747 -9.38 28.05 -1.49
N GLU A 748 -8.77 28.57 -2.56
CA GLU A 748 -9.47 28.95 -3.79
C GLU A 748 -9.69 27.77 -4.75
N TYR A 749 -8.72 26.86 -4.88
CA TYR A 749 -8.76 25.77 -5.86
C TYR A 749 -9.55 24.55 -5.36
N GLU A 750 -9.45 24.20 -4.08
CA GLU A 750 -10.11 23.01 -3.53
C GLU A 750 -11.65 23.03 -3.71
N PRO A 751 -12.38 24.14 -3.48
CA PRO A 751 -13.80 24.22 -3.81
C PRO A 751 -14.11 23.90 -5.29
N ILE A 752 -13.24 24.33 -6.20
CA ILE A 752 -13.40 24.05 -7.64
C ILE A 752 -13.09 22.58 -7.94
N GLU A 753 -12.07 22.00 -7.31
CA GLU A 753 -11.80 20.57 -7.41
C GLU A 753 -13.04 19.75 -6.99
N ILE A 754 -13.68 20.12 -5.87
CA ILE A 754 -14.88 19.45 -5.35
C ILE A 754 -16.07 19.65 -6.29
N LEU A 755 -16.33 20.87 -6.78
CA LEU A 755 -17.37 21.12 -7.79
C LEU A 755 -17.13 20.29 -9.05
N GLY A 756 -15.88 20.21 -9.51
CA GLY A 756 -15.50 19.37 -10.65
C GLY A 756 -15.78 17.90 -10.38
N LEU A 757 -15.48 17.38 -9.18
CA LEU A 757 -15.81 16.01 -8.79
C LEU A 757 -17.33 15.76 -8.87
N VAL A 758 -18.15 16.66 -8.32
CA VAL A 758 -19.61 16.55 -8.37
C VAL A 758 -20.11 16.57 -9.82
N SER A 759 -19.64 17.52 -10.64
CA SER A 759 -20.02 17.61 -12.06
C SER A 759 -19.62 16.36 -12.85
N TYR A 760 -18.42 15.84 -12.65
CA TYR A 760 -17.96 14.62 -13.33
C TYR A 760 -18.79 13.41 -12.91
N LEU A 761 -19.03 13.23 -11.62
CA LEU A 761 -19.83 12.12 -11.09
C LEU A 761 -21.27 12.17 -11.60
N LYS A 762 -21.84 13.37 -11.72
CA LYS A 762 -23.19 13.57 -12.27
C LYS A 762 -23.26 13.29 -13.77
N ASP A 763 -22.31 13.83 -14.54
CA ASP A 763 -22.19 13.61 -16.00
C ASP A 763 -22.05 12.12 -16.34
N ARG A 764 -21.32 11.38 -15.51
CA ARG A 764 -21.00 9.96 -15.74
C ARG A 764 -21.90 8.97 -15.02
N SER A 765 -22.86 9.45 -14.24
CA SER A 765 -23.79 8.58 -13.52
C SER A 765 -24.66 7.79 -14.51
N GLN A 766 -24.74 6.49 -14.28
CA GLN A 766 -25.55 5.54 -15.03
C GLN A 766 -26.93 5.41 -14.36
N PRO A 767 -27.97 5.03 -15.11
CA PRO A 767 -29.31 4.87 -14.55
C PRO A 767 -29.39 3.64 -13.63
N PHE A 768 -30.13 3.77 -12.53
CA PHE A 768 -30.49 2.68 -11.63
C PHE A 768 -32.01 2.46 -11.57
N GLU A 769 -32.45 1.24 -11.86
CA GLU A 769 -33.87 0.87 -11.80
C GLU A 769 -34.32 0.65 -10.35
N GLN A 770 -35.29 1.44 -9.89
CA GLN A 770 -35.83 1.34 -8.53
C GLN A 770 -37.05 0.41 -8.47
N ILE A 771 -37.12 -0.36 -7.37
CA ILE A 771 -38.21 -1.30 -7.13
C ILE A 771 -39.41 -0.57 -6.54
N GLN A 772 -40.60 -0.86 -7.06
CA GLN A 772 -41.85 -0.35 -6.51
C GLN A 772 -42.24 -1.10 -5.23
N PRO A 773 -42.80 -0.41 -4.22
CA PRO A 773 -43.32 -1.05 -3.02
C PRO A 773 -44.33 -2.16 -3.33
N ALA A 774 -44.38 -3.17 -2.46
CA ALA A 774 -45.25 -4.31 -2.66
C ALA A 774 -46.74 -3.90 -2.79
N SER A 775 -47.46 -4.58 -3.69
CA SER A 775 -48.90 -4.36 -3.86
C SER A 775 -49.74 -5.16 -2.85
N GLY A 776 -50.92 -4.66 -2.49
CA GLY A 776 -51.84 -5.39 -1.58
C GLY A 776 -51.54 -5.21 -0.08
N ILE A 777 -50.79 -4.17 0.27
CA ILE A 777 -50.46 -3.79 1.64
C ILE A 777 -51.64 -3.02 2.25
N SER A 778 -51.93 -3.30 3.52
CA SER A 778 -52.98 -2.61 4.27
C SER A 778 -52.55 -1.19 4.62
N GLU A 779 -53.50 -0.24 4.64
CA GLU A 779 -53.22 1.13 5.09
C GLU A 779 -52.74 1.15 6.55
N SER A 780 -51.71 1.95 6.83
CA SER A 780 -51.14 2.18 8.17
C SER A 780 -50.79 3.66 8.33
N THR A 781 -50.80 4.17 9.56
CA THR A 781 -50.30 5.54 9.80
C THR A 781 -48.76 5.56 9.79
N PRO A 782 -48.13 6.71 9.52
CA PRO A 782 -46.67 6.83 9.59
C PRO A 782 -46.09 6.41 10.95
N GLU A 783 -46.76 6.75 12.05
CA GLU A 783 -46.33 6.35 13.39
C GLU A 783 -46.35 4.84 13.58
N GLU A 784 -47.41 4.17 13.10
CA GLU A 784 -47.50 2.70 13.14
C GLU A 784 -46.39 2.04 12.33
N MET A 785 -46.04 2.60 11.16
CA MET A 785 -44.94 2.11 10.33
C MET A 785 -43.59 2.29 11.01
N VAL A 786 -43.36 3.43 11.67
CA VAL A 786 -42.12 3.73 12.40
C VAL A 786 -41.94 2.77 13.58
N ASP A 787 -42.99 2.53 14.37
CA ASP A 787 -42.91 1.62 15.52
C ASP A 787 -42.64 0.17 15.09
N ARG A 788 -43.32 -0.32 14.04
CA ARG A 788 -43.04 -1.65 13.47
C ARG A 788 -41.65 -1.72 12.85
N GLY A 789 -41.23 -0.68 12.13
CA GLY A 789 -39.93 -0.58 11.50
C GLY A 789 -38.78 -0.65 12.51
N LYS A 790 -38.95 -0.02 13.67
CA LYS A 790 -37.98 -0.09 14.78
C LYS A 790 -37.81 -1.52 15.30
N ILE A 791 -38.91 -2.23 15.53
CA ILE A 791 -38.88 -3.63 15.98
C ILE A 791 -38.22 -4.51 14.92
N LEU A 792 -38.61 -4.35 13.66
CA LEU A 792 -38.03 -5.10 12.54
C LEU A 792 -36.53 -4.83 12.39
N PHE A 793 -36.08 -3.58 12.56
CA PHE A 793 -34.66 -3.24 12.52
C PHE A 793 -33.85 -4.00 13.59
N GLN A 794 -34.41 -4.17 14.79
CA GLN A 794 -33.79 -4.94 15.86
C GLN A 794 -33.81 -6.46 15.58
N GLU A 795 -34.94 -7.01 15.14
CA GLU A 795 -35.15 -8.46 15.01
C GLU A 795 -34.59 -9.05 13.71
N ARG A 796 -34.45 -8.25 12.63
CA ARG A 796 -33.98 -8.71 11.31
C ARG A 796 -32.46 -8.68 11.15
N GLY A 797 -31.72 -8.46 12.23
CA GLY A 797 -30.25 -8.55 12.25
C GLY A 797 -29.51 -7.29 11.80
N CYS A 798 -30.19 -6.15 11.59
CA CYS A 798 -29.54 -4.91 11.17
C CYS A 798 -28.45 -4.45 12.17
N LEU A 799 -28.68 -4.66 13.46
CA LEU A 799 -27.75 -4.32 14.55
C LEU A 799 -26.51 -5.23 14.63
N ALA A 800 -26.47 -6.35 13.89
CA ALA A 800 -25.27 -7.16 13.79
C ALA A 800 -24.16 -6.43 13.01
N CYS A 801 -24.54 -5.62 12.02
CA CYS A 801 -23.60 -4.90 11.17
C CYS A 801 -23.62 -3.38 11.41
N HIS A 802 -24.77 -2.79 11.71
CA HIS A 802 -24.93 -1.33 11.83
C HIS A 802 -24.99 -0.85 13.28
N THR A 803 -24.66 0.41 13.53
CA THR A 803 -25.00 1.11 14.77
C THR A 803 -26.19 2.04 14.56
N HIS A 804 -26.93 2.30 15.65
CA HIS A 804 -27.99 3.30 15.66
C HIS A 804 -28.22 3.83 17.09
N LYS A 805 -28.45 5.15 17.24
CA LYS A 805 -28.56 5.85 18.53
C LYS A 805 -29.66 5.31 19.46
N ASP A 806 -30.71 4.74 18.89
CA ASP A 806 -31.83 4.14 19.64
C ASP A 806 -31.47 2.83 20.34
N PHE A 807 -30.34 2.19 19.98
CA PHE A 807 -29.93 0.87 20.49
C PHE A 807 -28.51 0.92 21.08
N PRO A 808 -28.24 1.74 22.12
CA PRO A 808 -26.91 1.90 22.69
C PRO A 808 -26.35 0.60 23.27
N ASP A 809 -27.22 -0.28 23.79
CA ASP A 809 -26.84 -1.58 24.34
C ASP A 809 -26.18 -2.50 23.30
N ALA A 810 -26.62 -2.43 22.04
CA ALA A 810 -26.03 -3.22 20.96
C ALA A 810 -24.59 -2.78 20.67
N THR A 811 -24.30 -1.48 20.78
CA THR A 811 -22.94 -0.93 20.64
C THR A 811 -22.08 -1.27 21.86
N ALA A 812 -22.65 -1.22 23.07
CA ALA A 812 -21.92 -1.50 24.32
C ALA A 812 -21.48 -2.97 24.46
N GLN A 813 -22.12 -3.89 23.74
CA GLN A 813 -21.76 -5.31 23.72
C GLN A 813 -20.63 -5.66 22.75
N ARG A 814 -20.20 -4.72 21.90
CA ARG A 814 -19.11 -4.95 20.96
C ARG A 814 -17.75 -4.84 21.66
N GLU A 815 -16.79 -5.63 21.19
CA GLU A 815 -15.43 -5.55 21.72
C GLU A 815 -14.78 -4.22 21.33
N ALA A 816 -13.91 -3.67 22.19
CA ALA A 816 -13.29 -2.36 21.96
C ALA A 816 -12.50 -2.26 20.64
N ARG A 817 -12.00 -3.38 20.11
CA ARG A 817 -11.24 -3.47 18.85
C ARG A 817 -12.04 -4.06 17.69
N GLU A 818 -13.34 -4.29 17.89
CA GLU A 818 -14.21 -4.88 16.86
C GLU A 818 -14.44 -3.89 15.71
N ILE A 819 -14.23 -4.36 14.48
CA ILE A 819 -14.48 -3.56 13.28
C ILE A 819 -15.95 -3.70 12.89
N VAL A 820 -16.72 -2.67 13.21
CA VAL A 820 -18.15 -2.58 12.82
C VAL A 820 -18.28 -2.52 11.31
N GLN A 821 -18.91 -3.51 10.68
CA GLN A 821 -18.99 -3.64 9.22
C GLN A 821 -19.84 -2.56 8.53
N GLY A 822 -21.01 -2.24 9.08
CA GLY A 822 -21.95 -1.27 8.52
C GLY A 822 -21.75 0.14 9.09
N PRO A 823 -22.09 1.21 8.35
CA PRO A 823 -22.05 2.56 8.89
C PRO A 823 -23.08 2.78 10.00
N ASP A 824 -22.86 3.81 10.79
CA ASP A 824 -23.89 4.39 11.66
C ASP A 824 -25.05 4.93 10.82
N LEU A 825 -26.26 4.45 11.12
CA LEU A 825 -27.50 4.83 10.44
C LEU A 825 -28.29 5.91 11.20
N SER A 826 -27.78 6.36 12.34
CA SER A 826 -28.34 7.51 13.05
C SER A 826 -28.33 8.75 12.15
N GLY A 827 -29.50 9.37 11.92
CA GLY A 827 -29.61 10.57 11.07
C GLY A 827 -29.52 10.33 9.57
N VAL A 828 -29.67 9.08 9.11
CA VAL A 828 -29.68 8.77 7.67
C VAL A 828 -30.79 9.50 6.90
N ALA A 829 -31.86 9.91 7.58
CA ALA A 829 -32.93 10.75 7.03
C ALA A 829 -32.41 12.07 6.44
N ASP A 830 -31.42 12.71 7.09
CA ASP A 830 -30.89 14.01 6.67
C ASP A 830 -30.19 13.93 5.30
N LYS A 831 -29.64 12.75 4.98
CA LYS A 831 -29.01 12.44 3.68
C LYS A 831 -30.02 12.17 2.58
N PHE A 832 -31.16 11.57 2.88
CA PHE A 832 -32.21 11.20 1.93
C PHE A 832 -33.45 12.09 2.04
N ASP A 833 -33.26 13.35 2.46
CA ASP A 833 -34.35 14.32 2.63
C ASP A 833 -35.17 14.43 1.33
N PRO A 834 -36.46 14.05 1.33
CA PRO A 834 -37.30 14.07 0.14
C PRO A 834 -37.47 15.46 -0.48
N GLN A 835 -37.21 16.54 0.26
CA GLN A 835 -37.25 17.89 -0.28
C GLN A 835 -36.05 18.20 -1.19
N ARG A 836 -34.89 17.59 -0.93
CA ARG A 836 -33.69 17.74 -1.77
C ARG A 836 -33.54 16.60 -2.78
N ASN A 837 -33.85 15.37 -2.37
CA ASN A 837 -33.80 14.18 -3.21
C ASN A 837 -35.13 13.40 -3.12
N PRO A 838 -36.11 13.70 -3.99
CA PRO A 838 -37.42 13.01 -4.01
C PRO A 838 -37.32 11.48 -4.21
N GLU A 839 -36.28 11.01 -4.90
CA GLU A 839 -36.06 9.58 -5.20
C GLU A 839 -35.29 8.85 -4.07
N GLY A 840 -34.78 9.59 -3.08
CA GLY A 840 -33.96 9.05 -1.98
C GLY A 840 -34.63 7.94 -1.17
N PRO A 841 -35.89 8.11 -0.70
CA PRO A 841 -36.61 7.06 0.02
C PRO A 841 -36.86 5.79 -0.82
N ALA A 842 -37.12 5.96 -2.11
CA ALA A 842 -37.35 4.85 -3.04
C ALA A 842 -36.04 4.10 -3.36
N TRP A 843 -34.91 4.83 -3.44
CA TRP A 843 -33.58 4.22 -3.46
C TRP A 843 -33.32 3.40 -2.19
N LEU A 844 -33.62 3.94 -1.00
CA LEU A 844 -33.40 3.25 0.27
C LEU A 844 -34.24 1.97 0.38
N TYR A 845 -35.51 2.03 -0.08
CA TYR A 845 -36.37 0.85 -0.20
C TYR A 845 -35.73 -0.23 -1.09
N THR A 846 -35.28 0.16 -2.29
CA THR A 846 -34.64 -0.75 -3.24
C THR A 846 -33.38 -1.38 -2.66
N TRP A 847 -32.52 -0.58 -2.02
CA TRP A 847 -31.28 -1.07 -1.39
C TRP A 847 -31.53 -2.07 -0.27
N ILE A 848 -32.55 -1.85 0.57
CA ILE A 848 -32.89 -2.79 1.66
C ILE A 848 -33.53 -4.07 1.11
N LYS A 849 -34.34 -3.97 0.04
CA LYS A 849 -35.05 -5.11 -0.55
C LYS A 849 -34.13 -5.99 -1.40
N ARG A 850 -33.27 -5.42 -2.24
CA ARG A 850 -32.36 -6.11 -3.18
C ARG A 850 -31.04 -5.35 -3.35
N PRO A 851 -30.13 -5.41 -2.37
CA PRO A 851 -28.87 -4.65 -2.42
C PRO A 851 -27.94 -5.08 -3.57
N THR A 852 -28.03 -6.33 -4.02
CA THR A 852 -27.22 -6.90 -5.11
C THR A 852 -27.52 -6.28 -6.47
N ASP A 853 -28.70 -5.68 -6.67
CA ASP A 853 -29.05 -4.99 -7.92
C ASP A 853 -28.23 -3.72 -8.11
N TYR A 854 -27.81 -3.07 -7.01
CA TYR A 854 -26.93 -1.90 -7.06
C TYR A 854 -25.46 -2.29 -7.14
N HIS A 855 -25.07 -3.39 -6.47
CA HIS A 855 -23.72 -3.94 -6.55
C HIS A 855 -23.72 -5.42 -6.20
N SER A 856 -23.45 -6.29 -7.18
CA SER A 856 -23.57 -7.76 -7.04
C SER A 856 -22.77 -8.36 -5.88
N ARG A 857 -21.63 -7.74 -5.54
CA ARG A 857 -20.73 -8.22 -4.47
C ARG A 857 -20.75 -7.34 -3.22
N THR A 858 -21.87 -6.66 -2.97
CA THR A 858 -22.06 -5.85 -1.77
C THR A 858 -21.98 -6.71 -0.50
N VAL A 859 -21.49 -6.13 0.60
CA VAL A 859 -21.48 -6.79 1.91
C VAL A 859 -22.86 -6.73 2.59
N MET A 860 -23.75 -5.86 2.13
CA MET A 860 -25.14 -5.81 2.61
C MET A 860 -25.89 -7.07 2.15
N PRO A 861 -26.32 -7.97 3.06
CA PRO A 861 -26.98 -9.21 2.66
C PRO A 861 -28.39 -8.95 2.13
N ASP A 862 -28.87 -9.84 1.26
CA ASP A 862 -30.30 -9.94 0.97
C ASP A 862 -31.02 -10.54 2.19
N LEU A 863 -31.85 -9.74 2.83
CA LEU A 863 -32.59 -10.10 4.04
C LEU A 863 -33.90 -10.85 3.74
N ILE A 864 -34.26 -11.04 2.45
CA ILE A 864 -35.45 -11.76 1.98
C ILE A 864 -36.72 -11.26 2.69
N LEU A 865 -36.89 -9.93 2.68
CA LEU A 865 -37.96 -9.24 3.38
C LEU A 865 -39.26 -9.24 2.55
N GLU A 866 -40.07 -10.29 2.68
CA GLU A 866 -41.38 -10.41 2.02
C GLU A 866 -42.53 -9.82 2.85
N PRO A 867 -43.64 -9.38 2.21
CA PRO A 867 -44.83 -8.88 2.91
C PRO A 867 -45.34 -9.84 3.99
N ILE A 868 -45.61 -9.30 5.18
CA ILE A 868 -46.00 -10.05 6.37
C ILE A 868 -47.52 -10.02 6.51
N GLN A 869 -48.16 -11.19 6.53
CA GLN A 869 -49.59 -11.33 6.83
C GLN A 869 -49.80 -11.54 8.33
N HIS A 870 -50.42 -10.56 8.98
CA HIS A 870 -50.86 -10.64 10.37
C HIS A 870 -52.19 -11.38 10.43
N ARG A 871 -52.30 -12.35 11.34
CA ARG A 871 -53.48 -13.20 11.47
C ARG A 871 -54.07 -13.12 12.88
N ASP A 872 -55.40 -13.19 12.97
CA ASP A 872 -56.07 -13.29 14.27
C ASP A 872 -55.97 -14.70 14.87
N ALA A 873 -56.56 -14.89 16.06
CA ALA A 873 -56.60 -16.19 16.74
C ALA A 873 -57.39 -17.27 15.97
N ALA A 874 -58.23 -16.89 15.00
CA ALA A 874 -58.95 -17.80 14.11
C ALA A 874 -58.15 -18.15 12.84
N GLY A 875 -57.00 -17.51 12.61
CA GLY A 875 -56.13 -17.72 11.47
C GLY A 875 -56.45 -16.86 10.25
N GLU A 876 -57.41 -15.93 10.34
CA GLU A 876 -57.80 -15.03 9.25
C GLU A 876 -56.82 -13.86 9.14
N VAL A 877 -56.47 -13.45 7.91
CA VAL A 877 -55.55 -12.32 7.68
C VAL A 877 -56.27 -11.01 8.02
N THR A 878 -55.77 -10.32 9.03
CA THR A 878 -56.33 -9.03 9.48
C THR A 878 -55.63 -7.85 8.82
N MET A 879 -54.33 -7.98 8.51
CA MET A 879 -53.50 -6.91 7.95
C MET A 879 -52.32 -7.52 7.20
N THR A 880 -51.91 -6.90 6.10
CA THR A 880 -50.63 -7.21 5.42
C THR A 880 -49.73 -6.00 5.49
N THR A 881 -48.51 -6.14 6.00
CA THR A 881 -47.53 -5.05 6.12
C THR A 881 -46.31 -5.32 5.25
N ASP A 882 -45.67 -4.26 4.76
CA ASP A 882 -44.40 -4.35 4.04
C ASP A 882 -43.25 -4.06 5.01
N PRO A 883 -42.46 -5.07 5.41
CA PRO A 883 -41.37 -4.87 6.36
C PRO A 883 -40.30 -3.90 5.86
N VAL A 884 -40.06 -3.81 4.54
CA VAL A 884 -39.08 -2.87 3.99
C VAL A 884 -39.59 -1.44 4.13
N ALA A 885 -40.86 -1.20 3.79
CA ALA A 885 -41.48 0.11 3.92
C ALA A 885 -41.52 0.58 5.38
N ASP A 886 -41.82 -0.32 6.32
CA ASP A 886 -41.80 -0.02 7.76
C ASP A 886 -40.38 0.37 8.23
N ILE A 887 -39.33 -0.38 7.85
CA ILE A 887 -37.93 -0.05 8.19
C ILE A 887 -37.51 1.30 7.58
N VAL A 888 -37.87 1.56 6.31
CA VAL A 888 -37.60 2.85 5.67
C VAL A 888 -38.29 3.98 6.42
N ALA A 889 -39.56 3.82 6.80
CA ALA A 889 -40.28 4.81 7.59
C ALA A 889 -39.57 5.10 8.92
N TYR A 890 -39.11 4.06 9.64
CA TYR A 890 -38.32 4.22 10.87
C TYR A 890 -37.01 5.00 10.65
N LEU A 891 -36.24 4.65 9.62
CA LEU A 891 -34.98 5.32 9.31
C LEU A 891 -35.19 6.79 8.89
N MET A 892 -36.27 7.07 8.16
CA MET A 892 -36.61 8.42 7.70
C MET A 892 -37.23 9.31 8.79
N ALA A 893 -37.84 8.72 9.83
CA ALA A 893 -38.41 9.47 10.95
C ALA A 893 -37.33 10.03 11.90
N ASN A 894 -36.14 9.42 11.93
CA ASN A 894 -35.06 9.78 12.84
C ASN A 894 -34.06 10.79 12.24
N SER A 895 -34.52 11.97 11.84
CA SER A 895 -33.63 13.12 11.60
C SER A 895 -33.13 13.69 12.93
N SER A 896 -31.88 14.20 12.95
CA SER A 896 -31.20 14.93 14.04
C SER A 896 -29.82 14.38 14.41
N VAL A 897 -28.85 14.55 13.50
CA VAL A 897 -27.44 14.80 13.89
C VAL A 897 -27.09 16.30 13.84
N GLY A 898 -28.03 17.16 13.46
CA GLY A 898 -27.80 18.61 13.31
C GLY A 898 -27.04 18.99 12.05
N TRP A 899 -26.89 18.05 11.09
CA TRP A 899 -26.22 18.32 9.82
C TRP A 899 -27.12 19.13 8.89
N THR A 900 -26.53 20.15 8.28
CA THR A 900 -27.11 20.94 7.18
C THR A 900 -26.03 21.20 6.15
N PRO A 901 -26.33 21.14 4.83
CA PRO A 901 -25.33 21.47 3.81
C PRO A 901 -24.77 22.88 4.03
N GLN A 902 -23.44 23.03 3.99
CA GLN A 902 -22.80 24.35 4.13
C GLN A 902 -23.18 25.30 2.98
N ASP A 903 -23.35 24.77 1.76
CA ASP A 903 -23.77 25.54 0.59
C ASP A 903 -24.83 24.75 -0.21
N PRO A 904 -26.12 25.12 -0.14
CA PRO A 904 -27.18 24.39 -0.82
C PRO A 904 -27.27 24.73 -2.33
N VAL A 905 -26.55 25.74 -2.83
CA VAL A 905 -26.61 26.17 -4.23
C VAL A 905 -25.20 26.23 -4.83
N LEU A 906 -24.84 25.19 -5.59
CA LEU A 906 -23.51 25.03 -6.20
C LEU A 906 -23.35 25.83 -7.52
N GLU A 907 -23.75 27.09 -7.54
CA GLU A 907 -23.52 27.97 -8.70
C GLU A 907 -22.16 28.67 -8.61
N LEU A 908 -21.39 28.67 -9.70
CA LEU A 908 -20.10 29.34 -9.75
C LEU A 908 -20.25 30.87 -9.64
N THR A 909 -19.71 31.43 -8.56
CA THR A 909 -19.49 32.89 -8.42
C THR A 909 -18.44 33.38 -9.44
N ALA A 910 -18.37 34.70 -9.67
CA ALA A 910 -17.36 35.28 -10.57
C ALA A 910 -15.92 34.93 -10.15
N LYS A 911 -15.63 34.94 -8.84
CA LYS A 911 -14.32 34.55 -8.30
C LYS A 911 -14.03 33.06 -8.54
N GLN A 912 -15.02 32.20 -8.35
CA GLN A 912 -14.87 30.76 -8.61
C GLN A 912 -14.65 30.45 -10.10
N ARG A 913 -15.21 31.23 -11.04
CA ARG A 913 -14.92 31.09 -12.48
C ARG A 913 -13.49 31.46 -12.82
N GLU A 914 -12.95 32.48 -12.17
CA GLU A 914 -11.53 32.84 -12.31
C GLU A 914 -10.63 31.70 -11.80
N ALA A 915 -10.94 31.17 -10.62
CA ALA A 915 -10.23 30.01 -10.06
C ALA A 915 -10.35 28.76 -10.95
N LEU A 916 -11.53 28.50 -11.53
CA LEU A 916 -11.74 27.41 -12.49
C LEU A 916 -10.88 27.56 -13.73
N ASN A 917 -10.80 28.76 -14.31
CA ASN A 917 -9.95 28.99 -15.47
C ASN A 917 -8.46 28.80 -15.11
N ALA A 918 -8.03 29.31 -13.94
CA ALA A 918 -6.65 29.19 -13.49
C ALA A 918 -6.25 27.72 -13.19
N LEU A 919 -7.11 26.96 -12.51
CA LEU A 919 -6.88 25.54 -12.22
C LEU A 919 -6.93 24.67 -13.48
N THR A 920 -7.84 24.95 -14.41
CA THR A 920 -7.90 24.27 -15.71
C THR A 920 -6.61 24.51 -16.50
N LEU A 921 -6.11 25.76 -16.48
CA LEU A 921 -4.84 26.09 -17.12
C LEU A 921 -3.67 25.35 -16.46
N GLU A 922 -3.61 25.31 -15.13
CA GLU A 922 -2.59 24.56 -14.38
C GLU A 922 -2.52 23.11 -14.87
N HIS A 923 -3.66 22.41 -14.97
CA HIS A 923 -3.72 21.04 -15.49
C HIS A 923 -3.34 20.92 -16.98
N LEU A 924 -3.78 21.85 -17.83
CA LEU A 924 -3.44 21.84 -19.25
C LEU A 924 -1.95 22.05 -19.47
N THR A 925 -1.27 22.85 -18.63
CA THR A 925 0.17 23.09 -18.73
C THR A 925 1.04 21.87 -18.37
N ASP A 926 0.47 20.85 -17.73
CA ASP A 926 1.15 19.57 -17.49
C ASP A 926 1.18 18.69 -18.75
N ALA A 927 0.27 18.93 -19.72
CA ALA A 927 0.13 18.15 -20.94
C ALA A 927 0.52 18.92 -22.22
N PHE A 928 0.38 20.24 -22.20
CA PHE A 928 0.58 21.12 -23.36
C PHE A 928 1.47 22.31 -23.00
N TYR A 929 2.14 22.87 -24.01
CA TYR A 929 2.85 24.13 -23.84
C TYR A 929 1.92 25.27 -23.49
N VAL A 930 2.41 26.25 -22.73
CA VAL A 930 1.64 27.36 -22.15
C VAL A 930 0.71 28.03 -23.17
N LYS A 931 1.22 28.44 -24.34
CA LYS A 931 0.39 29.11 -25.37
C LYS A 931 -0.74 28.22 -25.91
N THR A 932 -0.48 26.93 -26.06
CA THR A 932 -1.49 25.97 -26.53
C THR A 932 -2.51 25.70 -25.44
N ALA A 933 -2.06 25.59 -24.18
CA ALA A 933 -2.92 25.43 -23.02
C ALA A 933 -3.87 26.64 -22.85
N GLU A 934 -3.39 27.88 -23.03
CA GLU A 934 -4.22 29.09 -22.99
C GLU A 934 -5.29 29.13 -24.10
N ASP A 935 -4.96 28.64 -25.30
CA ASP A 935 -5.92 28.58 -26.40
C ASP A 935 -6.97 27.49 -26.14
N TYR A 936 -6.55 26.32 -25.66
CA TYR A 936 -7.45 25.21 -25.31
C TYR A 936 -8.32 25.50 -24.10
N LEU A 937 -7.84 26.28 -23.13
CA LEU A 937 -8.66 26.78 -22.03
C LEU A 937 -9.86 27.59 -22.54
N LYS A 938 -9.65 28.41 -23.59
CA LYS A 938 -10.67 29.30 -24.14
C LYS A 938 -11.61 28.60 -25.10
N LYS A 939 -11.08 27.80 -26.02
CA LYS A 939 -11.84 27.25 -27.16
C LYS A 939 -12.12 25.75 -27.07
N GLY A 940 -11.52 25.04 -26.13
CA GLY A 940 -11.46 23.58 -26.14
C GLY A 940 -10.40 23.03 -27.10
N ILE A 941 -10.38 21.71 -27.25
CA ILE A 941 -9.45 20.99 -28.12
C ILE A 941 -10.19 20.55 -29.39
N PRO A 942 -9.71 20.84 -30.61
CA PRO A 942 -10.42 20.44 -31.82
C PRO A 942 -10.44 18.91 -31.97
N SER A 943 -11.60 18.36 -32.35
CA SER A 943 -11.84 16.92 -32.59
C SER A 943 -10.79 16.25 -33.51
N SER A 944 -10.25 16.97 -34.50
CA SER A 944 -9.17 16.49 -35.37
C SER A 944 -7.86 16.17 -34.63
N ARG A 945 -7.68 16.71 -33.41
CA ARG A 945 -6.52 16.43 -32.54
C ARG A 945 -6.78 15.37 -31.49
N SER A 946 -7.89 14.64 -31.56
CA SER A 946 -8.21 13.54 -30.64
C SER A 946 -7.14 12.43 -30.61
N ALA A 947 -6.44 12.21 -31.71
CA ALA A 947 -5.39 11.20 -31.82
C ALA A 947 -4.18 11.54 -30.93
N GLY A 948 -3.88 10.66 -29.97
CA GLY A 948 -2.74 10.80 -29.06
C GLY A 948 -3.02 11.59 -27.77
N LEU A 949 -4.23 12.12 -27.59
CA LEU A 949 -4.64 12.71 -26.31
C LEU A 949 -4.72 11.64 -25.22
N LYS A 950 -4.40 12.05 -23.99
CA LYS A 950 -4.67 11.23 -22.81
C LYS A 950 -6.17 11.30 -22.49
N ALA A 951 -6.63 10.36 -21.67
CA ALA A 951 -8.06 10.15 -21.43
C ALA A 951 -8.82 11.37 -20.89
N ALA A 952 -8.18 12.27 -20.13
CA ALA A 952 -8.87 13.44 -19.57
C ALA A 952 -9.05 14.57 -20.59
N GLU A 953 -8.06 14.80 -21.44
CA GLU A 953 -8.10 15.82 -22.48
C GLU A 953 -9.20 15.56 -23.52
N LEU A 954 -9.64 14.30 -23.65
CA LEU A 954 -10.78 13.94 -24.50
C LEU A 954 -12.09 14.63 -24.08
N ASP A 955 -12.26 14.95 -22.80
CA ASP A 955 -13.48 15.62 -22.30
C ASP A 955 -13.52 17.12 -22.69
N LEU A 956 -12.41 17.66 -23.20
CA LEU A 956 -12.31 19.02 -23.73
C LEU A 956 -12.50 19.08 -25.26
N LEU A 957 -12.80 17.96 -25.93
CA LEU A 957 -12.97 17.93 -27.37
C LEU A 957 -14.20 18.72 -27.82
N VAL A 958 -14.02 19.65 -28.75
CA VAL A 958 -15.07 20.42 -29.42
C VAL A 958 -15.08 20.11 -30.91
N ASP A 959 -16.21 20.35 -31.59
CA ASP A 959 -16.27 20.25 -33.04
C ASP A 959 -15.28 21.24 -33.68
N ASP A 960 -14.63 20.84 -34.76
CA ASP A 960 -13.64 21.69 -35.43
C ASP A 960 -14.26 23.02 -35.91
N THR A 961 -15.55 23.04 -36.25
CA THR A 961 -16.26 24.27 -36.63
C THR A 961 -16.47 25.22 -35.44
N ASP A 962 -16.77 24.69 -34.25
CA ASP A 962 -16.91 25.47 -33.02
C ASP A 962 -15.54 26.05 -32.61
N TYR A 963 -14.48 25.25 -32.70
CA TYR A 963 -13.11 25.69 -32.44
C TYR A 963 -12.67 26.84 -33.37
N ASP A 964 -12.90 26.69 -34.68
CA ASP A 964 -12.55 27.69 -35.69
C ASP A 964 -13.38 28.99 -35.54
N SER A 965 -14.63 28.87 -35.08
CA SER A 965 -15.49 30.04 -34.80
C SER A 965 -15.04 30.86 -33.58
N GLY A 966 -14.19 30.27 -32.73
CA GLY A 966 -13.75 30.88 -31.48
C GLY A 966 -14.82 30.86 -30.38
N ALA A 967 -15.75 29.90 -30.42
CA ALA A 967 -16.74 29.70 -29.37
C ALA A 967 -16.04 29.43 -28.02
N GLU A 968 -16.53 30.06 -26.95
CA GLU A 968 -15.96 29.85 -25.62
C GLU A 968 -16.36 28.49 -25.04
N LEU A 969 -15.38 27.79 -24.48
CA LEU A 969 -15.58 26.53 -23.79
C LEU A 969 -16.44 26.74 -22.53
N SER A 970 -17.49 25.93 -22.39
CA SER A 970 -18.40 26.02 -21.24
C SER A 970 -17.73 25.69 -19.91
N ASP A 971 -18.19 26.34 -18.84
CA ASP A 971 -17.69 26.08 -17.48
C ASP A 971 -17.99 24.64 -17.03
N GLU A 972 -19.11 24.06 -17.49
CA GLU A 972 -19.45 22.65 -17.23
C GLU A 972 -18.39 21.68 -17.78
N ARG A 973 -17.92 21.88 -19.03
CA ARG A 973 -16.86 21.05 -19.61
C ARG A 973 -15.54 21.22 -18.86
N LYS A 974 -15.21 22.45 -18.43
CA LYS A 974 -14.03 22.69 -17.59
C LYS A 974 -14.16 21.98 -16.24
N LEU A 975 -15.33 22.01 -15.60
CA LEU A 975 -15.59 21.31 -14.35
C LEU A 975 -15.48 19.79 -14.51
N ILE A 976 -16.04 19.21 -15.57
CA ILE A 976 -15.89 17.76 -15.87
C ILE A 976 -14.42 17.40 -16.05
N TYR A 977 -13.66 18.20 -16.81
CA TYR A 977 -12.22 17.98 -16.99
C TYR A 977 -11.45 18.08 -15.68
N VAL A 978 -11.68 19.14 -14.89
CA VAL A 978 -11.08 19.30 -13.56
C VAL A 978 -11.46 18.14 -12.66
N GLY A 979 -12.73 17.73 -12.62
CA GLY A 979 -13.22 16.60 -11.85
C GLY A 979 -12.46 15.31 -12.16
N LYS A 980 -12.31 14.98 -13.44
CA LYS A 980 -11.53 13.80 -13.85
C LYS A 980 -10.06 13.90 -13.45
N LYS A 981 -9.44 15.08 -13.59
CA LYS A 981 -8.07 15.32 -13.11
C LYS A 981 -7.96 15.16 -11.61
N THR A 982 -8.94 15.65 -10.85
CA THR A 982 -9.02 15.53 -9.39
C THR A 982 -9.18 14.07 -8.95
N ILE A 983 -10.07 13.28 -9.59
CA ILE A 983 -10.21 11.83 -9.34
C ILE A 983 -8.87 11.12 -9.59
N ALA A 984 -8.19 11.47 -10.69
CA ALA A 984 -6.87 10.91 -11.01
C ALA A 984 -5.79 11.31 -10.01
N LYS A 985 -5.80 12.58 -9.57
CA LYS A 985 -4.85 13.15 -8.60
C LYS A 985 -4.96 12.44 -7.26
N TYR A 986 -6.17 12.31 -6.72
CA TYR A 986 -6.40 11.71 -5.39
C TYR A 986 -6.64 10.20 -5.40
N GLY A 987 -6.77 9.59 -6.59
CA GLY A 987 -6.88 8.14 -6.74
C GLY A 987 -8.21 7.58 -6.21
N CYS A 988 -9.31 8.34 -6.31
CA CYS A 988 -10.61 7.94 -5.74
C CYS A 988 -11.11 6.59 -6.28
N TYR A 989 -10.69 6.20 -7.49
CA TYR A 989 -10.99 4.91 -8.11
C TYR A 989 -10.33 3.70 -7.42
N GLY A 990 -9.32 3.93 -6.56
CA GLY A 990 -8.74 2.87 -5.73
C GLY A 990 -9.73 2.39 -4.68
N CYS A 991 -10.60 3.28 -4.20
CA CYS A 991 -11.65 2.97 -3.24
C CYS A 991 -13.03 2.78 -3.87
N HIS A 992 -13.31 3.41 -5.01
CA HIS A 992 -14.64 3.43 -5.62
C HIS A 992 -14.67 2.87 -7.04
N ASP A 993 -15.80 2.30 -7.44
CA ASP A 993 -16.11 2.08 -8.85
C ASP A 993 -16.63 3.36 -9.48
N ILE A 994 -15.83 3.95 -10.37
CA ILE A 994 -16.12 5.23 -11.02
C ILE A 994 -16.07 5.01 -12.54
N PRO A 995 -17.14 5.37 -13.28
CA PRO A 995 -17.15 5.26 -14.74
C PRO A 995 -16.01 6.05 -15.38
N GLY A 996 -15.31 5.41 -16.32
CA GLY A 996 -14.14 5.99 -17.00
C GLY A 996 -12.81 5.82 -16.26
N PHE A 997 -12.77 5.02 -15.19
CA PHE A 997 -11.56 4.68 -14.42
C PHE A 997 -11.37 3.17 -14.20
N GLU A 998 -12.03 2.32 -14.98
CA GLU A 998 -11.99 0.86 -14.88
C GLU A 998 -10.57 0.29 -15.06
N ASP A 999 -9.75 0.95 -15.89
CA ASP A 999 -8.38 0.58 -16.23
C ASP A 999 -7.31 1.36 -15.41
N ALA A 1000 -7.73 2.14 -14.42
CA ALA A 1000 -6.83 2.94 -13.61
C ALA A 1000 -6.04 2.11 -12.60
N LYS A 1001 -4.76 2.46 -12.40
CA LYS A 1001 -3.83 1.76 -11.49
C LYS A 1001 -3.67 2.50 -10.16
N PRO A 1002 -3.39 1.81 -9.04
CA PRO A 1002 -3.14 2.44 -7.75
C PRO A 1002 -2.10 3.58 -7.81
N ILE A 1003 -2.32 4.64 -7.03
CA ILE A 1003 -1.49 5.87 -7.08
C ILE A 1003 -0.38 5.95 -6.01
N GLY A 1004 -0.49 5.13 -4.97
CA GLY A 1004 0.37 5.13 -3.80
C GLY A 1004 1.66 4.36 -4.06
N THR A 1005 2.65 4.58 -3.20
CA THR A 1005 3.89 3.79 -3.23
C THR A 1005 3.58 2.34 -2.85
N GLY A 1006 4.20 1.37 -3.53
CA GLY A 1006 4.11 -0.04 -3.12
C GLY A 1006 4.67 -0.23 -1.71
N LEU A 1007 3.96 -0.97 -0.86
CA LEU A 1007 4.34 -1.19 0.55
C LEU A 1007 4.94 -2.57 0.81
N ALA A 1008 4.97 -3.47 -0.18
CA ALA A 1008 5.40 -4.86 -0.01
C ALA A 1008 6.80 -5.05 0.62
N ASP A 1009 7.71 -4.07 0.47
CA ASP A 1009 9.05 -4.09 1.08
C ASP A 1009 9.31 -2.91 2.03
N TRP A 1010 8.24 -2.28 2.55
CA TRP A 1010 8.38 -1.05 3.30
C TRP A 1010 9.17 -1.24 4.61
N GLY A 1011 8.96 -2.37 5.30
CA GLY A 1011 9.63 -2.70 6.57
C GLY A 1011 11.16 -2.70 6.50
N ARG A 1012 11.74 -2.91 5.30
CA ARG A 1012 13.18 -2.89 5.06
C ARG A 1012 13.70 -1.60 4.41
N LYS A 1013 12.83 -0.63 4.14
CA LYS A 1013 13.22 0.61 3.47
C LYS A 1013 14.28 1.37 4.27
N ASP A 1014 15.45 1.60 3.68
CA ASP A 1014 16.52 2.36 4.32
C ASP A 1014 16.01 3.77 4.71
N PRO A 1015 16.16 4.21 5.97
CA PRO A 1015 15.76 5.56 6.40
C PRO A 1015 16.35 6.68 5.54
N ALA A 1016 17.55 6.49 4.95
CA ALA A 1016 18.16 7.48 4.05
C ALA A 1016 17.38 7.67 2.73
N LYS A 1017 16.46 6.75 2.39
CA LYS A 1017 15.55 6.87 1.24
C LYS A 1017 14.21 7.54 1.60
N LEU A 1018 14.06 8.03 2.83
CA LEU A 1018 12.90 8.77 3.29
C LEU A 1018 13.21 10.27 3.27
N ALA A 1019 12.30 11.06 2.68
CA ALA A 1019 12.42 12.50 2.65
C ALA A 1019 11.70 13.09 3.88
N PHE A 1020 12.48 13.47 4.89
CA PHE A 1020 11.96 14.13 6.11
C PHE A 1020 11.66 15.62 5.89
N GLU A 1021 12.18 16.22 4.81
CA GLU A 1021 11.93 17.62 4.43
C GLU A 1021 12.11 18.58 5.62
N HIS A 1022 11.16 19.51 5.86
CA HIS A 1022 11.19 20.47 6.97
C HIS A 1022 10.28 20.04 8.13
N VAL A 1023 10.05 18.73 8.31
CA VAL A 1023 9.07 18.24 9.31
C VAL A 1023 9.42 18.65 10.75
N THR A 1024 10.70 18.83 11.07
CA THR A 1024 11.13 19.28 12.40
C THR A 1024 10.74 20.74 12.66
N HIS A 1025 10.87 21.61 11.64
CA HIS A 1025 10.41 23.01 11.72
C HIS A 1025 8.90 23.08 11.88
N TYR A 1026 8.17 22.24 11.15
CA TYR A 1026 6.72 22.15 11.26
C TYR A 1026 6.26 21.81 12.69
N LEU A 1027 6.92 20.85 13.35
CA LEU A 1027 6.59 20.50 14.74
C LEU A 1027 6.89 21.66 15.71
N HIS A 1028 8.05 22.32 15.58
CA HIS A 1028 8.38 23.47 16.41
C HIS A 1028 7.42 24.65 16.21
N HIS A 1029 7.01 24.93 14.97
CA HIS A 1029 6.05 25.99 14.67
C HIS A 1029 4.65 25.70 15.24
N MET A 1030 4.26 24.43 15.32
CA MET A 1030 3.02 24.04 16.00
C MET A 1030 3.12 24.30 17.51
N ASP A 1031 4.22 23.91 18.15
CA ASP A 1031 4.45 24.15 19.58
C ASP A 1031 4.47 25.65 19.94
N GLU A 1032 5.01 26.50 19.07
CA GLU A 1032 5.02 27.96 19.26
C GLU A 1032 3.61 28.59 19.16
N ASN A 1033 2.75 28.07 18.27
CA ASN A 1033 1.34 28.48 18.20
C ASN A 1033 0.49 27.91 19.35
N HIS A 1034 1.05 27.05 20.20
CA HIS A 1034 0.44 26.55 21.42
C HIS A 1034 0.83 27.33 22.69
N GLY A 1035 1.73 28.32 22.59
CA GLY A 1035 2.11 29.19 23.69
C GLY A 1035 1.26 30.46 23.76
N ASP A 1036 0.38 30.54 24.77
CA ASP A 1036 -0.11 31.83 25.26
C ASP A 1036 1.08 32.78 25.47
N GLY A 1037 0.94 34.01 24.98
CA GLY A 1037 2.04 34.93 24.74
C GLY A 1037 3.06 35.04 25.87
N HIS A 1038 4.28 34.61 25.58
CA HIS A 1038 5.46 35.24 26.15
C HIS A 1038 6.23 35.92 25.04
N ALA A 1039 6.25 37.26 25.15
CA ALA A 1039 6.99 38.16 24.29
C ALA A 1039 8.44 37.71 24.12
N SER A 1040 8.93 37.96 22.90
CA SER A 1040 10.34 37.98 22.51
C SER A 1040 11.30 38.33 23.65
N ASP A 1041 12.36 37.54 23.80
CA ASP A 1041 13.65 38.15 24.14
C ASP A 1041 14.77 37.52 23.33
N SER A 1042 15.28 38.37 22.42
CA SER A 1042 16.54 38.22 21.73
C SER A 1042 17.67 37.98 22.73
N HIS A 1043 18.62 37.13 22.37
CA HIS A 1043 19.91 37.04 23.04
C HIS A 1043 20.66 38.38 22.98
N GLY A 1044 20.51 39.18 24.03
CA GLY A 1044 21.34 40.32 24.37
C GLY A 1044 22.24 39.98 25.57
N HIS A 1045 23.52 40.25 25.41
CA HIS A 1045 24.60 40.01 26.37
C HIS A 1045 24.49 40.88 27.65
N GLU A 1046 25.04 40.37 28.77
CA GLU A 1046 25.61 41.08 29.96
C GLU A 1046 24.87 41.12 31.33
N THR A 1047 25.53 40.45 32.30
CA THR A 1047 25.89 40.81 33.70
C THR A 1047 24.87 40.97 34.85
N ASP A 1048 25.18 40.21 35.92
CA ASP A 1048 25.09 40.45 37.38
C ASP A 1048 23.81 40.99 38.05
N GLY A 1049 23.36 40.31 39.13
CA GLY A 1049 22.70 40.97 40.27
C GLY A 1049 21.64 40.18 41.04
N ASP A 1050 21.96 39.87 42.28
CA ASP A 1050 21.16 39.35 43.41
C ASP A 1050 19.65 39.75 43.53
N GLY A 1051 18.86 38.83 44.11
CA GLY A 1051 18.03 39.20 45.28
C GLY A 1051 16.49 39.01 45.24
N HIS A 1052 16.01 38.11 46.10
CA HIS A 1052 14.76 38.17 46.90
C HIS A 1052 13.36 37.83 46.31
N ALA A 1053 12.90 36.62 46.66
CA ALA A 1053 11.70 36.25 47.46
C ALA A 1053 10.40 37.09 47.50
N ARG A 1054 9.26 36.37 47.33
CA ARG A 1054 7.92 36.40 48.00
C ARG A 1054 6.79 36.26 46.96
N ALA A 1055 5.96 35.21 46.95
CA ALA A 1055 4.85 34.84 47.87
C ALA A 1055 3.69 35.85 47.86
N ASP A 1056 2.57 35.52 47.21
CA ASP A 1056 1.22 35.34 47.82
C ASP A 1056 0.07 35.42 46.78
N ASP A 1057 -0.83 34.43 46.92
CA ASP A 1057 -2.28 34.36 46.71
C ASP A 1057 -3.07 35.54 46.10
N ASP A 1058 -3.95 35.28 45.12
CA ASP A 1058 -5.42 35.19 45.36
C ASP A 1058 -6.28 35.13 44.07
N VAL A 1059 -7.20 34.16 44.11
CA VAL A 1059 -8.52 33.98 43.50
C VAL A 1059 -9.17 35.21 42.81
N HIS A 1060 -9.68 35.06 41.57
CA HIS A 1060 -11.04 35.48 41.14
C HIS A 1060 -11.42 35.07 39.69
N GLY A 1061 -12.46 34.24 39.56
CA GLY A 1061 -13.64 34.32 38.65
C GLY A 1061 -13.51 34.53 37.13
N PRO A 1062 -14.28 33.79 36.29
CA PRO A 1062 -14.16 33.85 34.84
C PRO A 1062 -14.84 35.11 34.29
N LEU A 1063 -14.10 35.91 33.52
CA LEU A 1063 -14.65 36.99 32.70
C LEU A 1063 -14.74 36.52 31.26
N VAL A 1064 -15.97 36.21 30.88
CA VAL A 1064 -16.43 36.09 29.50
C VAL A 1064 -16.14 37.41 28.78
N SER A 1065 -15.34 37.35 27.72
CA SER A 1065 -15.36 38.37 26.67
C SER A 1065 -15.77 37.69 25.38
N HIS A 1066 -16.91 38.13 24.87
CA HIS A 1066 -17.37 37.87 23.52
C HIS A 1066 -16.46 38.62 22.56
N ASP A 1067 -15.88 37.93 21.59
CA ASP A 1067 -15.73 38.51 20.27
C ASP A 1067 -16.14 37.48 19.22
N ALA A 1068 -16.97 37.94 18.30
CA ALA A 1068 -17.73 37.13 17.37
C ALA A 1068 -17.13 37.27 15.97
N GLY A 1069 -17.01 36.14 15.27
CA GLY A 1069 -16.77 36.10 13.83
C GLY A 1069 -15.52 35.35 13.43
N ASP A 1070 -15.55 34.02 13.59
CA ASP A 1070 -14.82 33.06 12.74
C ASP A 1070 -15.44 31.67 13.01
N ASP A 1071 -16.65 31.45 12.50
CA ASP A 1071 -17.29 30.12 12.50
C ASP A 1071 -16.63 29.25 11.41
N VAL A 1072 -15.44 28.74 11.72
CA VAL A 1072 -14.93 27.49 11.13
C VAL A 1072 -15.03 26.47 12.25
N PRO A 1073 -15.77 25.34 12.09
CA PRO A 1073 -15.79 24.29 13.11
C PRO A 1073 -14.36 23.85 13.38
N LEU A 1074 -13.86 24.20 14.56
CA LEU A 1074 -12.57 23.78 15.06
C LEU A 1074 -12.62 22.25 15.18
N LEU A 1075 -11.85 21.58 14.32
CA LEU A 1075 -11.32 20.25 14.60
C LEU A 1075 -10.90 20.24 16.07
N GLU A 1076 -11.42 19.29 16.87
CA GLU A 1076 -10.85 19.00 18.18
C GLU A 1076 -9.34 18.87 17.98
N LYS A 1077 -8.57 19.80 18.58
CA LYS A 1077 -7.12 19.89 18.39
C LYS A 1077 -6.54 18.53 18.76
N GLU A 1078 -6.02 17.80 17.77
CA GLU A 1078 -5.36 16.52 18.03
C GLU A 1078 -4.21 16.73 19.02
N PRO A 1079 -4.00 15.80 19.96
CA PRO A 1079 -2.93 15.90 20.94
C PRO A 1079 -1.55 16.03 20.25
N ALA A 1080 -0.61 16.64 20.98
CA ALA A 1080 0.77 16.73 20.55
C ALA A 1080 1.33 15.33 20.23
N THR A 1081 2.26 15.27 19.27
CA THR A 1081 2.95 14.04 18.90
C THR A 1081 3.51 13.37 20.16
N PRO A 1082 3.22 12.08 20.42
CA PRO A 1082 3.73 11.42 21.61
C PRO A 1082 5.26 11.46 21.64
N PRO A 1083 5.90 11.71 22.81
CA PRO A 1083 7.34 11.96 22.89
C PRO A 1083 8.23 10.87 22.26
N PHE A 1084 7.78 9.61 22.32
CA PHE A 1084 8.46 8.50 21.66
C PHE A 1084 8.55 8.70 20.14
N PHE A 1085 7.43 9.05 19.49
CA PHE A 1085 7.38 9.23 18.03
C PHE A 1085 8.09 10.49 17.57
N GLU A 1086 7.99 11.57 18.35
CA GLU A 1086 8.73 12.80 18.10
C GLU A 1086 10.24 12.49 18.08
N HIS A 1087 10.75 11.79 19.09
CA HIS A 1087 12.15 11.38 19.12
C HIS A 1087 12.52 10.49 17.92
N GLN A 1088 11.71 9.48 17.59
CA GLN A 1088 11.97 8.62 16.44
C GLN A 1088 11.99 9.42 15.12
N LEU A 1089 11.18 10.47 15.01
CA LEU A 1089 11.16 11.36 13.86
C LEU A 1089 12.42 12.23 13.82
N MET A 1090 12.83 12.81 14.95
CA MET A 1090 14.06 13.61 15.07
C MET A 1090 15.33 12.79 14.79
N ALA A 1091 15.32 11.50 15.13
CA ALA A 1091 16.39 10.55 14.80
C ALA A 1091 16.38 10.10 13.33
N GLY A 1092 15.38 10.51 12.53
CA GLY A 1092 15.26 10.12 11.13
C GLY A 1092 14.87 8.65 10.94
N ASN A 1093 14.15 8.04 11.88
CA ASN A 1093 13.76 6.64 11.83
C ASN A 1093 12.45 6.41 11.07
N ARG A 1094 12.33 5.20 10.48
CA ARG A 1094 11.11 4.69 9.82
C ARG A 1094 9.84 4.85 10.69
N ILE A 1095 9.97 4.58 11.98
CA ILE A 1095 8.86 4.59 12.95
C ILE A 1095 8.27 6.00 13.06
N GLY A 1096 9.11 7.01 13.31
CA GLY A 1096 8.65 8.40 13.39
C GLY A 1096 8.05 8.89 12.08
N PHE A 1097 8.68 8.51 10.95
CA PHE A 1097 8.17 8.86 9.63
C PHE A 1097 6.74 8.35 9.39
N LEU A 1098 6.48 7.06 9.68
CA LEU A 1098 5.15 6.47 9.51
C LEU A 1098 4.12 7.13 10.41
N TYR A 1099 4.43 7.30 11.69
CA TYR A 1099 3.49 7.90 12.64
C TYR A 1099 3.04 9.27 12.15
N GLN A 1100 3.99 10.13 11.76
CA GLN A 1100 3.67 11.45 11.23
C GLN A 1100 2.94 11.40 9.88
N LYS A 1101 3.22 10.39 9.03
CA LYS A 1101 2.47 10.19 7.78
C LYS A 1101 1.02 9.76 8.01
N LEU A 1102 0.73 9.00 9.07
CA LEU A 1102 -0.63 8.59 9.41
C LEU A 1102 -1.39 9.70 10.16
N ARG A 1103 -0.71 10.48 11.01
CA ARG A 1103 -1.29 11.61 11.76
C ARG A 1103 -1.58 12.80 10.84
N GLU A 1104 -0.56 13.29 10.13
CA GLU A 1104 -0.64 14.49 9.28
C GLU A 1104 0.17 14.30 7.98
N PRO A 1105 -0.37 13.56 6.99
CA PRO A 1105 0.38 13.10 5.82
C PRO A 1105 1.06 14.19 4.99
N ARG A 1106 0.44 15.38 4.95
CA ARG A 1106 0.87 16.54 4.15
C ARG A 1106 1.86 17.47 4.87
N SER A 1107 2.13 17.24 6.17
CA SER A 1107 3.10 18.04 6.95
C SER A 1107 4.49 18.13 6.32
N TYR A 1108 4.90 17.14 5.53
CA TYR A 1108 6.18 17.12 4.82
C TYR A 1108 6.28 18.12 3.66
N ASP A 1109 5.19 18.78 3.27
CA ASP A 1109 5.20 19.89 2.30
C ASP A 1109 5.37 21.27 2.97
N TYR A 1110 5.45 21.33 4.30
CA TYR A 1110 5.71 22.56 5.02
C TYR A 1110 6.96 23.28 4.49
N GLU A 1111 6.83 24.58 4.19
CA GLU A 1111 7.86 25.43 3.56
C GLU A 1111 8.46 24.92 2.24
N LYS A 1112 7.91 23.87 1.64
CA LYS A 1112 8.34 23.36 0.33
C LYS A 1112 7.46 23.80 -0.82
N THR A 1113 6.34 24.45 -0.52
CA THR A 1113 5.33 24.79 -1.53
C THR A 1113 5.71 25.93 -2.46
N GLU A 1114 6.72 26.75 -2.12
CA GLU A 1114 7.26 27.78 -3.04
C GLU A 1114 7.95 27.14 -4.25
N ASN A 1115 8.52 25.94 -4.07
CA ASN A 1115 9.25 25.19 -5.10
C ASN A 1115 8.42 24.09 -5.76
N LYS A 1116 7.13 23.93 -5.40
CA LYS A 1116 6.20 22.92 -5.92
C LYS A 1116 4.93 23.55 -6.49
N ARG A 1117 4.56 23.15 -7.71
CA ARG A 1117 3.24 23.49 -8.28
C ARG A 1117 2.11 22.93 -7.42
N TYR A 1118 0.89 23.45 -7.61
CA TYR A 1118 -0.26 23.01 -6.83
C TYR A 1118 -0.52 21.49 -6.97
N ASN A 1119 -0.32 20.96 -8.19
CA ASN A 1119 -0.53 19.54 -8.50
C ASN A 1119 0.66 18.63 -8.14
N GLU A 1120 1.80 19.18 -7.70
CA GLU A 1120 2.98 18.43 -7.27
C GLU A 1120 3.01 18.17 -5.75
N ARG A 1121 2.06 18.77 -5.02
CA ARG A 1121 1.93 18.63 -3.56
C ARG A 1121 1.48 17.22 -3.15
N LEU A 1122 1.79 16.85 -1.92
CA LEU A 1122 1.40 15.60 -1.29
C LEU A 1122 -0.12 15.49 -1.21
N ARG A 1123 -0.60 14.29 -1.54
CA ARG A 1123 -2.01 14.01 -1.84
C ARG A 1123 -2.62 12.91 -0.98
N MET A 1124 -1.84 12.30 -0.07
CA MET A 1124 -2.37 11.33 0.87
C MET A 1124 -3.43 12.00 1.77
N PRO A 1125 -4.64 11.43 1.89
CA PRO A 1125 -5.70 12.00 2.70
C PRO A 1125 -5.48 11.70 4.18
N GLN A 1126 -6.17 12.44 5.04
CA GLN A 1126 -6.15 12.19 6.48
C GLN A 1126 -7.19 11.13 6.84
N PHE A 1127 -6.73 10.01 7.38
CA PHE A 1127 -7.59 8.97 7.92
C PHE A 1127 -7.97 9.28 9.37
N PRO A 1128 -9.19 8.95 9.83
CA PRO A 1128 -9.64 9.22 11.17
C PRO A 1128 -9.14 8.18 12.18
N PHE A 1129 -7.84 7.89 12.17
CA PHE A 1129 -7.23 6.93 13.09
C PHE A 1129 -6.99 7.56 14.45
N ASP A 1130 -7.25 6.80 15.51
CA ASP A 1130 -6.68 7.08 16.83
C ASP A 1130 -5.23 6.58 16.95
N ASP A 1131 -4.56 6.86 18.07
CA ASP A 1131 -3.15 6.46 18.26
C ASP A 1131 -2.94 4.95 18.29
N ALA A 1132 -3.91 4.18 18.81
CA ALA A 1132 -3.82 2.72 18.85
C ALA A 1132 -3.98 2.11 17.45
N GLU A 1133 -4.91 2.62 16.65
CA GLU A 1133 -5.08 2.25 15.24
C GLU A 1133 -3.82 2.61 14.43
N ARG A 1134 -3.20 3.79 14.67
CA ARG A 1134 -1.93 4.18 14.04
C ARG A 1134 -0.83 3.19 14.36
N GLU A 1135 -0.62 2.85 15.63
CA GLU A 1135 0.40 1.87 16.04
C GLU A 1135 0.14 0.48 15.45
N ALA A 1136 -1.12 0.05 15.39
CA ALA A 1136 -1.47 -1.23 14.78
C ALA A 1136 -1.18 -1.24 13.26
N VAL A 1137 -1.60 -0.21 12.53
CA VAL A 1137 -1.29 -0.03 11.10
C VAL A 1137 0.23 -0.02 10.88
N MET A 1138 0.97 0.71 11.72
CA MET A 1138 2.43 0.74 11.68
C MET A 1138 3.03 -0.64 11.91
N THR A 1139 2.52 -1.41 12.88
CA THR A 1139 2.97 -2.77 13.17
C THR A 1139 2.85 -3.66 11.93
N PHE A 1140 1.73 -3.59 11.21
CA PHE A 1140 1.56 -4.31 9.96
C PHE A 1140 2.52 -3.83 8.87
N VAL A 1141 2.60 -2.51 8.62
CA VAL A 1141 3.44 -1.95 7.56
C VAL A 1141 4.93 -2.19 7.80
N LEU A 1142 5.38 -2.14 9.05
CA LEU A 1142 6.76 -2.49 9.45
C LEU A 1142 7.09 -3.97 9.21
N GLY A 1143 6.09 -4.83 9.19
CA GLY A 1143 6.23 -6.26 8.90
C GLY A 1143 6.23 -6.62 7.41
N LEU A 1144 5.84 -5.69 6.53
CA LEU A 1144 5.84 -5.91 5.08
C LEU A 1144 7.27 -5.91 4.54
N VAL A 1145 7.75 -7.12 4.23
CA VAL A 1145 9.11 -7.39 3.80
C VAL A 1145 9.07 -8.30 2.58
N ALA A 1146 9.62 -7.84 1.46
CA ALA A 1146 9.57 -8.56 0.18
C ALA A 1146 10.70 -9.59 0.03
N GLU A 1147 11.30 -10.06 1.11
CA GLU A 1147 12.30 -11.13 1.05
C GLU A 1147 11.93 -12.20 2.09
N PRO A 1148 11.33 -13.32 1.65
CA PRO A 1148 10.93 -14.37 2.55
C PRO A 1148 12.14 -15.17 3.07
N PRO A 1149 12.01 -15.78 4.26
CA PRO A 1149 13.01 -16.72 4.75
C PRO A 1149 13.03 -17.97 3.86
N SER A 1150 14.00 -18.86 4.11
CA SER A 1150 14.02 -20.19 3.48
C SER A 1150 12.65 -20.88 3.62
N PRO A 1151 12.13 -21.57 2.59
CA PRO A 1151 10.79 -22.19 2.60
C PRO A 1151 10.51 -23.10 3.79
N LYS A 1152 11.54 -23.66 4.44
CA LYS A 1152 11.38 -24.48 5.65
C LYS A 1152 10.89 -23.72 6.89
N TYR A 1153 11.01 -22.39 6.90
CA TYR A 1153 10.53 -21.51 7.97
C TYR A 1153 9.24 -20.77 7.62
N VAL A 1154 8.85 -20.78 6.34
CA VAL A 1154 7.58 -20.22 5.92
C VAL A 1154 6.49 -21.15 6.44
N TYR A 1155 5.62 -20.62 7.28
CA TYR A 1155 4.50 -21.40 7.78
C TYR A 1155 3.56 -21.72 6.62
N SER A 1156 3.03 -22.94 6.60
CA SER A 1156 2.09 -23.39 5.58
C SER A 1156 0.91 -24.02 6.31
N PRO A 1157 -0.24 -23.31 6.40
CA PRO A 1157 -1.40 -23.84 7.09
C PRO A 1157 -1.91 -25.11 6.40
N SER A 1158 -2.42 -26.05 7.19
CA SER A 1158 -3.17 -27.18 6.64
C SER A 1158 -4.58 -26.71 6.22
N GLU A 1159 -5.27 -27.38 5.29
CA GLU A 1159 -6.62 -26.99 4.81
C GLU A 1159 -7.71 -26.85 5.91
N ARG A 1160 -7.39 -27.18 7.16
CA ARG A 1160 -8.32 -27.23 8.29
C ARG A 1160 -7.95 -26.27 9.43
N GLU A 1161 -6.78 -25.64 9.36
CA GLU A 1161 -6.32 -24.52 10.19
C GLU A 1161 -6.56 -23.22 9.40
#